data_AF-A0A9D9K7F1-F1
#
_entry.id   AF-A0A9D9K7F1-F1
#
_cell.length_a   1.000
_cell.length_b   1.000
_cell.length_c   1.000
_cell.angle_alpha   90.00
_cell.angle_beta   90.00
_cell.angle_gamma   90.00
#
_symmetry.space_group_name_H-M   'P 1'
#
loop_
_entity.id
_entity.type
_entity.pdbx_description
1 polymer ?
#
loop_
_entity_poly.entity_id
_entity_poly.type
_entity_poly.pdbx_seq_one_letter_code
_entity_poly.pdbx_strand_id
1 'polypeptide(L)'
;MSEILTLEAQQDAHIRSDLSARENDNYGQQQTLLVGTGRQPIGEPDAIRSLLQFDLSTLPNAPIGSAVLELTVFDFNNGSPSTQYQVDVHRILGPWQEGNGYEGPGSSLIGAPPGAVWVDDASGVAWTGSDPNNQDQPAFEATVVDSVSIDRGTTASGDVIQWDITSLVNDWASGAPNFGMMLTDETTDGTFRTIGFGSREGDSWDFPNTSPPPVTGPRLLVIPASLTVDTLVDEDDGDLSPGDVSLREAIKYVADGGVVDFDPSITGDNVKDPTIKLSLGELVVDKNITIDGPGANKLTVSGEYSSRVFRIDDDDPNNSIHVVIDGLKIAKGNGLPGTSGSPSPADIGGAIFNVENLSVEYSTISDSFAETGGGIANRGTLSVAHSTIKDNMSLDGGGGLFNDGGIAEIDGSVISHNGTNLQGGGIENTGTMTISDSTISYNHSTGSSFPSPLSGGGGIGNNGGQLTVVLSTLEGNTAADRGGGIFSHSGTLDVIDTTLAHNSAVEGGGISNGEPTGGWVNVINSTLFGNSADKLGGGIENSFNAGAVVTNSTLSGNEAEQGGGVYHAGTGFSLYSSTVADNTASVQGGGLRNNGPRFFVGNSIVATNTNDSDVSGDFVSQGYNLIGSGDGGSGFINGVNDDIVGTSANPVNPLIEPLADNGGPTKTHALLNRQIEQLYRGGRMDNFSLANGVERARPSSGLVDRLQEIEDLTPTVENVFPLMDFDEPDGNPPGERDINRFFAHTFSEPPQGTYRSASLEIRMKPNGDLSFNDVIELSFTDENGNLIDLGWSEDIGTLAGTGWNVSNIGGGQTFNLDLSNLPSGGTTVNLLPQLGQYGFLDVVVADDTSVDYMKLVVRGESRSPAIDAANPNDFPATDQRGVPRPQGSGPDIGAYEFKAGDDNTGPDTRSRTRDPLTEGGSDMAYHHEALMWASQPVGVEILEHFDPMMGSSPLDLDSDVALDNVNPLAEPAGPNYAMAMSEGDPLSAMAM
;
A
#
# COMPACT_ATOMS: atom_id res chain seq x y z
N MET A 1 -4.03 -10.86 32.80
CA MET A 1 -4.60 -10.13 33.99
C MET A 1 -3.52 -9.17 34.49
N SER A 2 -3.83 -7.90 34.77
CA SER A 2 -2.83 -6.95 35.29
C SER A 2 -2.17 -7.50 36.56
N GLU A 3 -0.83 -7.50 36.60
CA GLU A 3 -0.15 -7.82 37.85
C GLU A 3 -0.50 -6.77 38.90
N ILE A 4 -0.71 -7.27 40.12
CA ILE A 4 -1.12 -6.45 41.23
C ILE A 4 0.13 -5.99 41.96
N LEU A 5 0.39 -4.68 41.97
CA LEU A 5 1.45 -4.12 42.78
C LEU A 5 1.08 -4.29 44.26
N THR A 6 1.88 -5.06 44.98
CA THR A 6 1.62 -5.37 46.39
C THR A 6 2.57 -4.60 47.28
N LEU A 7 2.04 -3.68 48.08
CA LEU A 7 2.78 -2.95 49.10
C LEU A 7 2.52 -3.57 50.47
N GLU A 8 3.58 -3.81 51.23
CA GLU A 8 3.48 -4.22 52.63
C GLU A 8 3.39 -2.98 53.52
N ALA A 9 2.69 -3.07 54.66
CA ALA A 9 2.62 -1.94 55.59
C ALA A 9 4.03 -1.53 56.07
N GLN A 10 4.32 -0.22 56.01
CA GLN A 10 5.56 0.36 56.53
C GLN A 10 5.47 0.57 58.04
N GLN A 11 4.28 0.88 58.54
CA GLN A 11 4.00 0.99 59.96
C GLN A 11 2.64 0.36 60.27
N ASP A 12 2.56 -0.37 61.37
CA ASP A 12 1.33 -0.90 61.90
C ASP A 12 1.30 -0.87 63.42
N ALA A 13 0.20 -0.38 63.99
CA ALA A 13 0.03 -0.31 65.43
C ALA A 13 -1.43 -0.52 65.78
N HIS A 14 -1.73 -0.94 67.00
CA HIS A 14 -3.06 -0.81 67.55
C HIS A 14 -3.02 0.07 68.79
N ILE A 15 -4.10 0.81 68.99
CA ILE A 15 -4.26 1.74 70.10
C ILE A 15 -5.51 1.38 70.88
N ARG A 16 -5.48 1.66 72.18
CA ARG A 16 -6.61 1.47 73.07
C ARG A 16 -6.92 2.77 73.79
N SER A 17 -8.21 3.09 73.89
CA SER A 17 -8.65 4.30 74.57
C SER A 17 -8.52 4.25 76.10
N ASP A 18 -8.29 3.07 76.70
CA ASP A 18 -8.14 2.90 78.16
C ASP A 18 -6.71 2.97 78.67
N LEU A 19 -5.73 3.04 77.78
CA LEU A 19 -4.32 3.11 78.12
C LEU A 19 -3.80 4.52 77.85
N SER A 20 -2.92 5.01 78.71
CA SER A 20 -2.23 6.28 78.44
C SER A 20 -1.34 6.16 77.19
N ALA A 21 -0.94 7.27 76.55
CA ALA A 21 -0.02 7.25 75.41
C ALA A 21 1.30 6.48 75.68
N ARG A 22 1.68 6.33 76.95
CA ARG A 22 2.85 5.54 77.40
C ARG A 22 2.57 4.07 77.67
N GLU A 23 1.30 3.65 77.67
CA GLU A 23 0.83 2.29 77.91
C GLU A 23 0.15 1.69 76.67
N ASN A 24 -0.16 2.50 75.64
CA ASN A 24 -0.47 2.04 74.27
C ASN A 24 0.77 1.40 73.58
N ASP A 25 1.54 0.66 74.36
CA ASP A 25 2.68 -0.14 73.95
C ASP A 25 2.16 -1.28 73.07
N ASN A 26 2.23 -1.10 71.75
CA ASN A 26 2.52 -2.24 70.91
C ASN A 26 3.93 -2.69 71.32
N TYR A 27 4.02 -3.73 72.14
CA TYR A 27 5.25 -4.51 72.24
C TYR A 27 5.54 -4.94 70.81
N GLY A 28 6.60 -4.44 70.16
CA GLY A 28 7.01 -4.74 68.77
C GLY A 28 7.39 -6.21 68.51
N GLN A 29 6.58 -7.12 69.05
CA GLN A 29 6.59 -8.58 68.99
C GLN A 29 5.15 -9.15 69.02
N GLN A 30 4.09 -8.33 69.13
CA GLN A 30 2.72 -8.86 69.05
C GLN A 30 2.38 -9.21 67.60
N GLN A 31 2.01 -10.47 67.40
CA GLN A 31 1.71 -11.07 66.08
C GLN A 31 0.41 -10.55 65.45
N THR A 32 -0.31 -9.62 66.11
CA THR A 32 -1.67 -9.24 65.75
C THR A 32 -2.01 -7.77 65.90
N LEU A 33 -2.78 -7.26 64.95
CA LEU A 33 -3.49 -5.99 65.00
C LEU A 33 -4.91 -6.22 65.50
N LEU A 34 -5.36 -5.44 66.48
CA LEU A 34 -6.67 -5.64 67.11
C LEU A 34 -7.64 -4.52 66.74
N VAL A 35 -8.84 -4.89 66.33
CA VAL A 35 -9.97 -3.96 66.12
C VAL A 35 -11.15 -4.44 66.95
N GLY A 36 -11.83 -3.54 67.67
CA GLY A 36 -12.99 -3.91 68.48
C GLY A 36 -13.21 -3.05 69.71
N THR A 37 -13.81 -3.65 70.75
CA THR A 37 -14.10 -3.01 72.03
C THR A 37 -13.27 -3.62 73.16
N GLY A 38 -12.66 -2.78 74.00
CA GLY A 38 -11.83 -3.14 75.15
C GLY A 38 -12.64 -3.47 76.41
N ARG A 39 -11.95 -4.03 77.42
CA ARG A 39 -12.58 -4.58 78.64
C ARG A 39 -12.62 -3.55 79.77
N GLN A 40 -13.77 -2.92 80.01
CA GLN A 40 -14.05 -2.24 81.28
C GLN A 40 -15.26 -2.86 82.02
N PRO A 41 -15.16 -3.07 83.35
CA PRO A 41 -16.29 -3.51 84.16
C PRO A 41 -17.36 -2.42 84.38
N ILE A 42 -17.06 -1.13 84.19
CA ILE A 42 -17.96 0.01 84.45
C ILE A 42 -17.51 1.26 83.65
N GLY A 43 -18.21 1.65 82.57
CA GLY A 43 -17.89 2.85 81.76
C GLY A 43 -18.34 2.73 80.30
N GLU A 44 -18.22 3.82 79.51
CA GLU A 44 -18.31 3.78 78.04
C GLU A 44 -17.35 2.69 77.50
N PRO A 45 -17.72 1.93 76.45
CA PRO A 45 -16.87 0.88 75.91
C PRO A 45 -15.55 1.48 75.38
N ASP A 46 -14.42 0.87 75.76
CA ASP A 46 -13.12 1.29 75.22
C ASP A 46 -13.03 0.91 73.75
N ALA A 47 -12.55 1.81 72.89
CA ALA A 47 -12.33 1.50 71.49
C ALA A 47 -10.89 0.97 71.30
N ILE A 48 -10.77 -0.18 70.63
CA ILE A 48 -9.51 -0.70 70.11
C ILE A 48 -9.49 -0.45 68.61
N ARG A 49 -8.48 0.26 68.14
CA ARG A 49 -8.34 0.69 66.74
C ARG A 49 -6.98 0.27 66.22
N SER A 50 -6.89 -0.07 64.95
CA SER A 50 -5.60 -0.33 64.27
C SER A 50 -5.23 0.83 63.37
N LEU A 51 -3.97 1.21 63.37
CA LEU A 51 -3.36 2.22 62.51
C LEU A 51 -2.46 1.51 61.51
N LEU A 52 -2.55 1.89 60.25
CA LEU A 52 -1.73 1.36 59.18
C LEU A 52 -1.17 2.52 58.35
N GLN A 53 0.08 2.41 57.94
CA GLN A 53 0.67 3.31 56.96
C GLN A 53 1.48 2.49 55.95
N PHE A 54 1.31 2.79 54.66
CA PHE A 54 2.05 2.17 53.56
C PHE A 54 3.03 3.18 52.99
N ASP A 55 4.19 2.72 52.57
CA ASP A 55 5.12 3.51 51.75
C ASP A 55 4.62 3.52 50.31
N LEU A 56 4.32 4.70 49.80
CA LEU A 56 3.81 4.89 48.44
C LEU A 56 4.87 5.48 47.50
N SER A 57 6.14 5.53 47.93
CA SER A 57 7.23 6.09 47.11
C SER A 57 7.50 5.29 45.84
N THR A 58 7.10 4.01 45.83
CA THR A 58 7.15 3.12 44.67
C THR A 58 5.88 3.16 43.83
N LEU A 59 4.85 3.95 44.22
CA LEU A 59 3.67 4.13 43.38
C LEU A 59 3.97 5.12 42.24
N PRO A 60 3.41 4.86 41.05
CA PRO A 60 3.51 5.80 39.95
C PRO A 60 2.79 7.10 40.30
N ASN A 61 3.29 8.21 39.74
CA ASN A 61 2.62 9.51 39.85
C ASN A 61 1.43 9.60 38.87
N ALA A 62 0.48 8.66 38.99
CA ALA A 62 -0.63 8.47 38.06
C ALA A 62 -1.93 8.11 38.82
N PRO A 63 -3.11 8.30 38.18
CA PRO A 63 -4.37 7.85 38.75
C PRO A 63 -4.38 6.35 39.01
N ILE A 64 -4.83 5.97 40.20
CA ILE A 64 -5.00 4.57 40.62
C ILE A 64 -6.40 4.11 40.23
N GLY A 65 -6.47 3.04 39.42
CA GLY A 65 -7.72 2.44 38.97
C GLY A 65 -8.38 1.58 40.04
N SER A 66 -7.56 0.89 40.84
CA SER A 66 -8.01 0.09 41.98
C SER A 66 -6.94 0.07 43.08
N ALA A 67 -7.35 0.24 44.34
CA ALA A 67 -6.53 -0.01 45.51
C ALA A 67 -7.31 -0.77 46.57
N VAL A 68 -6.88 -1.98 46.89
CA VAL A 68 -7.53 -2.87 47.86
C VAL A 68 -6.62 -3.10 49.05
N LEU A 69 -7.10 -2.79 50.25
CA LEU A 69 -6.45 -3.15 51.50
C LEU A 69 -6.80 -4.61 51.84
N GLU A 70 -5.80 -5.47 52.03
CA GLU A 70 -5.96 -6.85 52.47
C GLU A 70 -5.41 -7.07 53.87
N LEU A 71 -6.24 -7.58 54.78
CA LEU A 71 -5.79 -8.09 56.08
C LEU A 71 -6.25 -9.54 56.27
N THR A 72 -5.34 -10.39 56.73
CA THR A 72 -5.64 -11.78 57.09
C THR A 72 -6.15 -11.86 58.51
N VAL A 73 -7.30 -12.50 58.72
CA VAL A 73 -7.86 -12.77 60.05
C VAL A 73 -6.95 -13.73 60.79
N PHE A 74 -6.45 -13.33 61.95
CA PHE A 74 -5.61 -14.17 62.79
C PHE A 74 -6.42 -14.86 63.90
N ASP A 75 -7.17 -14.10 64.70
CA ASP A 75 -7.93 -14.66 65.83
C ASP A 75 -9.22 -13.88 66.16
N PHE A 76 -10.02 -14.46 67.05
CA PHE A 76 -11.19 -13.82 67.62
C PHE A 76 -11.22 -14.02 69.14
N ASN A 77 -10.73 -13.02 69.88
CA ASN A 77 -10.52 -13.13 71.33
C ASN A 77 -11.79 -13.06 72.20
N ASN A 78 -12.96 -12.69 71.66
CA ASN A 78 -14.26 -12.90 72.33
C ASN A 78 -15.46 -12.61 71.40
N GLY A 79 -16.49 -13.47 71.43
CA GLY A 79 -17.69 -13.34 70.60
C GLY A 79 -18.43 -14.68 70.43
N SER A 80 -19.76 -14.65 70.47
CA SER A 80 -20.60 -15.78 70.03
C SER A 80 -20.39 -16.04 68.54
N PRO A 81 -20.59 -17.25 68.00
CA PRO A 81 -20.63 -17.49 66.55
C PRO A 81 -21.67 -16.64 65.79
N SER A 82 -22.54 -15.91 66.50
CA SER A 82 -23.51 -14.95 65.94
C SER A 82 -23.03 -13.49 65.98
N THR A 83 -21.76 -13.24 66.30
CA THR A 83 -21.22 -11.87 66.43
C THR A 83 -20.84 -11.36 65.04
N GLN A 84 -21.37 -10.20 64.67
CA GLN A 84 -20.97 -9.46 63.48
C GLN A 84 -20.10 -8.27 63.89
N TYR A 85 -19.05 -8.04 63.12
CA TYR A 85 -18.18 -6.87 63.21
C TYR A 85 -18.45 -5.99 61.98
N GLN A 86 -18.50 -4.67 62.16
CA GLN A 86 -18.45 -3.71 61.05
C GLN A 86 -17.13 -2.99 61.16
N VAL A 87 -16.18 -3.36 60.31
CA VAL A 87 -14.84 -2.78 60.33
C VAL A 87 -14.77 -1.70 59.26
N ASP A 88 -14.65 -0.47 59.72
CA ASP A 88 -14.60 0.74 58.89
C ASP A 88 -13.16 1.20 58.72
N VAL A 89 -12.82 1.70 57.53
CA VAL A 89 -11.54 2.35 57.23
C VAL A 89 -11.73 3.85 57.21
N HIS A 90 -10.88 4.57 57.94
CA HIS A 90 -10.86 6.03 58.04
C HIS A 90 -9.49 6.62 57.67
N ARG A 91 -9.49 7.83 57.10
CA ARG A 91 -8.26 8.61 56.86
C ARG A 91 -7.72 9.21 58.15
N ILE A 92 -6.40 9.11 58.38
CA ILE A 92 -5.71 9.85 59.45
C ILE A 92 -5.33 11.25 58.96
N LEU A 93 -5.50 12.26 59.83
CA LEU A 93 -5.32 13.69 59.54
C LEU A 93 -4.03 14.31 60.10
N GLY A 94 -3.23 13.55 60.87
CA GLY A 94 -1.98 14.04 61.44
C GLY A 94 -0.94 12.93 61.63
N PRO A 95 0.35 13.30 61.71
CA PRO A 95 1.42 12.33 61.80
C PRO A 95 1.36 11.55 63.12
N TRP A 96 1.71 10.28 63.02
CA TRP A 96 1.98 9.39 64.14
C TRP A 96 3.30 8.67 63.86
N GLN A 97 3.87 8.07 64.89
CA GLN A 97 5.09 7.30 64.77
C GLN A 97 4.92 6.00 65.55
N GLU A 98 5.16 4.87 64.88
CA GLU A 98 5.26 3.56 65.52
C GLU A 98 6.44 3.52 66.52
N GLY A 99 6.23 2.89 67.68
CA GLY A 99 7.26 2.78 68.72
C GLY A 99 8.30 1.71 68.41
N ASN A 100 9.57 1.92 68.79
CA ASN A 100 10.70 1.02 68.49
C ASN A 100 10.77 -0.27 69.36
N GLY A 101 9.66 -0.75 69.90
CA GLY A 101 9.55 -1.95 70.76
C GLY A 101 10.86 -2.50 71.34
N TYR A 102 11.29 -2.05 72.53
CA TYR A 102 12.48 -2.61 73.20
C TYR A 102 12.17 -3.10 74.61
N GLU A 103 12.73 -4.26 74.97
CA GLU A 103 12.71 -4.78 76.33
C GLU A 103 13.26 -3.75 77.31
N GLY A 104 12.37 -3.15 78.08
CA GLY A 104 12.80 -2.38 79.24
C GLY A 104 13.67 -3.26 80.15
N PRO A 105 14.69 -2.69 80.81
CA PRO A 105 15.45 -3.35 81.86
C PRO A 105 14.56 -3.53 83.09
N GLY A 106 13.67 -4.51 83.00
CA GLY A 106 12.55 -4.66 83.92
C GLY A 106 11.80 -5.98 83.79
N SER A 107 12.12 -6.85 82.82
CA SER A 107 11.88 -8.27 83.04
C SER A 107 12.73 -8.66 84.25
N SER A 108 12.06 -8.90 85.37
CA SER A 108 12.69 -9.43 86.57
C SER A 108 13.08 -10.89 86.31
N LEU A 109 14.06 -11.12 85.44
CA LEU A 109 14.95 -12.25 85.59
C LEU A 109 15.93 -11.89 86.70
N ILE A 110 15.77 -12.58 87.82
CA ILE A 110 16.67 -12.58 88.96
C ILE A 110 18.12 -12.76 88.45
N GLY A 111 18.96 -11.71 88.42
CA GLY A 111 20.39 -11.91 88.10
C GLY A 111 21.33 -10.76 87.67
N ALA A 112 20.93 -9.51 87.45
CA ALA A 112 21.86 -8.50 86.87
C ALA A 112 22.70 -7.72 87.94
N PRO A 113 23.99 -7.35 87.66
CA PRO A 113 24.88 -6.72 88.64
C PRO A 113 24.69 -5.19 88.77
N PRO A 114 25.12 -4.58 89.90
CA PRO A 114 24.90 -3.16 90.18
C PRO A 114 25.81 -2.24 89.34
N GLY A 115 25.24 -1.29 88.60
CA GLY A 115 26.00 -0.20 87.96
C GLY A 115 25.53 0.27 86.58
N ALA A 116 24.53 -0.36 85.97
CA ALA A 116 23.99 0.10 84.69
C ALA A 116 23.11 1.35 84.89
N VAL A 117 23.50 2.46 84.27
CA VAL A 117 22.65 3.64 84.10
C VAL A 117 21.81 3.37 82.86
N TRP A 118 20.51 3.20 83.05
CA TRP A 118 19.53 3.04 81.99
C TRP A 118 18.91 4.40 81.68
N VAL A 119 19.07 4.87 80.45
CA VAL A 119 18.33 6.03 79.93
C VAL A 119 17.02 5.47 79.37
N ASP A 120 15.92 5.95 79.92
CA ASP A 120 14.54 5.69 79.52
C ASP A 120 14.26 6.41 78.19
N ASP A 121 14.10 5.64 77.11
CA ASP A 121 13.57 6.11 75.83
C ASP A 121 12.75 4.97 75.19
N ALA A 122 11.65 4.61 75.85
CA ALA A 122 10.60 3.77 75.30
C ALA A 122 9.41 4.67 74.94
N SER A 123 9.24 5.01 73.67
CA SER A 123 8.04 5.68 73.18
C SER A 123 7.17 4.67 72.42
N GLY A 124 5.94 4.46 72.90
CA GLY A 124 4.82 3.94 72.12
C GLY A 124 4.40 4.90 71.00
N VAL A 125 3.17 4.81 70.50
CA VAL A 125 2.69 5.68 69.40
C VAL A 125 2.80 7.16 69.81
N ALA A 126 3.79 7.88 69.25
CA ALA A 126 4.06 9.27 69.61
C ALA A 126 3.24 10.22 68.73
N TRP A 127 2.17 10.77 69.29
CA TRP A 127 1.35 11.79 68.62
C TRP A 127 1.86 13.21 68.92
N THR A 128 2.02 14.05 67.88
CA THR A 128 2.62 15.40 68.00
C THR A 128 1.62 16.56 67.92
N GLY A 129 0.32 16.27 67.81
CA GLY A 129 -0.74 17.27 67.73
C GLY A 129 -1.27 17.75 69.08
N SER A 130 -2.09 18.81 69.08
CA SER A 130 -2.82 19.31 70.25
C SER A 130 -4.26 18.82 70.22
N ASP A 131 -4.59 17.79 71.01
CA ASP A 131 -5.97 17.29 71.11
C ASP A 131 -6.64 18.07 72.24
N PRO A 132 -7.72 18.82 71.98
CA PRO A 132 -8.49 19.46 73.04
C PRO A 132 -9.13 18.48 74.03
N ASN A 133 -9.18 17.17 73.73
CA ASN A 133 -9.86 16.14 74.53
C ASN A 133 -8.94 15.07 75.16
N ASN A 134 -7.64 15.10 74.91
CA ASN A 134 -6.65 14.16 75.46
C ASN A 134 -7.07 12.68 75.31
N GLN A 135 -7.51 12.29 74.12
CA GLN A 135 -7.61 10.89 73.71
C GLN A 135 -6.31 10.56 72.98
N ASP A 136 -5.60 9.53 73.44
CA ASP A 136 -4.26 9.14 72.96
C ASP A 136 -4.32 8.49 71.55
N GLN A 137 -4.94 9.16 70.58
CA GLN A 137 -5.14 8.70 69.20
C GLN A 137 -4.94 9.84 68.17
N PRO A 138 -4.49 9.54 66.94
CA PRO A 138 -4.42 10.53 65.87
C PRO A 138 -5.81 11.07 65.49
N ALA A 139 -5.90 12.34 65.09
CA ALA A 139 -7.12 12.87 64.48
C ALA A 139 -7.40 12.13 63.16
N PHE A 140 -8.68 11.84 62.87
CA PHE A 140 -9.11 11.13 61.68
C PHE A 140 -10.41 11.71 61.10
N GLU A 141 -10.70 11.43 59.83
CA GLU A 141 -11.95 11.85 59.19
C GLU A 141 -13.13 10.98 59.62
N ALA A 142 -14.24 11.61 59.98
CA ALA A 142 -15.47 10.90 60.33
C ALA A 142 -16.13 10.21 59.12
N THR A 143 -15.78 10.60 57.89
CA THR A 143 -16.24 9.94 56.67
C THR A 143 -15.55 8.58 56.56
N VAL A 144 -16.35 7.53 56.38
CA VAL A 144 -15.86 6.17 56.12
C VAL A 144 -15.38 6.08 54.67
N VAL A 145 -14.16 5.58 54.47
CA VAL A 145 -13.60 5.30 53.13
C VAL A 145 -14.27 4.06 52.56
N ASP A 146 -14.27 2.97 53.33
CA ASP A 146 -15.00 1.73 53.04
C ASP A 146 -15.32 0.97 54.34
N SER A 147 -16.30 0.06 54.28
CA SER A 147 -16.83 -0.69 55.42
C SER A 147 -17.09 -2.13 55.04
N VAL A 148 -16.61 -3.07 55.87
CA VAL A 148 -16.83 -4.50 55.66
C VAL A 148 -17.47 -5.15 56.87
N SER A 149 -18.55 -5.89 56.60
CA SER A 149 -19.22 -6.73 57.60
C SER A 149 -18.53 -8.09 57.70
N ILE A 150 -17.99 -8.41 58.87
CA ILE A 150 -17.33 -9.69 59.14
C ILE A 150 -18.20 -10.51 60.10
N ASP A 151 -18.58 -11.73 59.71
CA ASP A 151 -19.41 -12.62 60.53
C ASP A 151 -18.56 -13.78 61.08
N ARG A 152 -18.41 -13.83 62.42
CA ARG A 152 -17.66 -14.89 63.10
C ARG A 152 -18.19 -16.30 62.82
N GLY A 153 -19.47 -16.44 62.46
CA GLY A 153 -20.08 -17.73 62.14
C GLY A 153 -19.59 -18.31 60.82
N THR A 154 -19.07 -17.47 59.91
CA THR A 154 -18.65 -17.85 58.56
C THR A 154 -17.19 -17.53 58.27
N THR A 155 -16.55 -16.64 59.04
CA THR A 155 -15.15 -16.24 58.86
C THR A 155 -14.24 -17.01 59.83
N ALA A 156 -13.15 -17.58 59.32
CA ALA A 156 -12.16 -18.35 60.06
C ALA A 156 -10.80 -17.63 60.11
N SER A 157 -9.92 -18.11 60.99
CA SER A 157 -8.50 -17.74 60.98
C SER A 157 -7.87 -18.17 59.65
N GLY A 158 -7.14 -17.26 59.01
CA GLY A 158 -6.58 -17.41 57.66
C GLY A 158 -7.44 -16.81 56.54
N ASP A 159 -8.68 -16.39 56.80
CA ASP A 159 -9.50 -15.72 55.78
C ASP A 159 -8.97 -14.29 55.53
N VAL A 160 -9.00 -13.85 54.27
CA VAL A 160 -8.58 -12.51 53.86
C VAL A 160 -9.80 -11.60 53.78
N ILE A 161 -9.70 -10.43 54.40
CA ILE A 161 -10.73 -9.38 54.33
C ILE A 161 -10.18 -8.22 53.50
N GLN A 162 -11.02 -7.69 52.62
CA GLN A 162 -10.66 -6.70 51.60
C GLN A 162 -11.51 -5.43 51.75
N TRP A 163 -10.87 -4.27 51.71
CA TRP A 163 -11.54 -2.95 51.65
C TRP A 163 -11.10 -2.19 50.40
N ASP A 164 -12.05 -1.59 49.67
CA ASP A 164 -11.76 -0.70 48.54
C ASP A 164 -11.37 0.68 49.06
N ILE A 165 -10.07 0.96 49.03
CA ILE A 165 -9.50 2.24 49.48
C ILE A 165 -8.98 3.07 48.31
N THR A 166 -9.46 2.81 47.08
CA THR A 166 -9.03 3.48 45.84
C THR A 166 -9.09 5.00 45.95
N SER A 167 -10.15 5.54 46.55
CA SER A 167 -10.31 6.99 46.75
C SER A 167 -9.25 7.57 47.69
N LEU A 168 -8.89 6.83 48.74
CA LEU A 168 -7.89 7.25 49.72
C LEU A 168 -6.48 7.27 49.12
N VAL A 169 -6.13 6.22 48.36
CA VAL A 169 -4.81 6.12 47.72
C VAL A 169 -4.64 7.16 46.62
N ASN A 170 -5.68 7.44 45.83
CA ASN A 170 -5.65 8.51 44.82
C ASN A 170 -5.41 9.91 45.43
N ASP A 171 -6.00 10.21 46.57
CA ASP A 171 -5.75 11.47 47.27
C ASP A 171 -4.27 11.57 47.71
N TRP A 172 -3.68 10.48 48.21
CA TRP A 172 -2.26 10.45 48.56
C TRP A 172 -1.35 10.60 47.35
N ALA A 173 -1.63 9.87 46.27
CA ALA A 173 -0.88 9.95 45.01
C ALA A 173 -0.96 11.36 44.39
N SER A 174 -2.08 12.07 44.56
CA SER A 174 -2.24 13.46 44.10
C SER A 174 -1.64 14.52 45.05
N GLY A 175 -0.87 14.09 46.06
CA GLY A 175 -0.07 14.95 46.93
C GLY A 175 -0.72 15.29 48.28
N ALA A 176 -1.85 14.68 48.64
CA ALA A 176 -2.34 14.78 50.02
C ALA A 176 -1.35 14.09 50.98
N PRO A 177 -1.14 14.63 52.20
CA PRO A 177 -0.26 13.98 53.17
C PRO A 177 -0.72 12.55 53.49
N ASN A 178 0.16 11.57 53.25
CA ASN A 178 -0.05 10.19 53.68
C ASN A 178 0.32 10.03 55.15
N PHE A 179 -0.65 10.24 56.05
CA PHE A 179 -0.52 9.91 57.48
C PHE A 179 -1.05 8.52 57.83
N GLY A 180 -1.41 7.71 56.82
CA GLY A 180 -2.00 6.39 57.01
C GLY A 180 -3.51 6.40 57.20
N MET A 181 -4.02 5.24 57.60
CA MET A 181 -5.43 4.92 57.77
C MET A 181 -5.68 4.27 59.13
N MET A 182 -6.92 4.30 59.57
CA MET A 182 -7.34 3.71 60.84
C MET A 182 -8.52 2.77 60.62
N LEU A 183 -8.43 1.57 61.19
CA LEU A 183 -9.50 0.58 61.22
C LEU A 183 -10.23 0.65 62.55
N THR A 184 -11.56 0.70 62.49
CA THR A 184 -12.43 0.87 63.66
C THR A 184 -13.60 -0.10 63.60
N ASP A 185 -14.07 -0.55 64.77
CA ASP A 185 -15.34 -1.25 64.87
C ASP A 185 -16.37 -0.35 65.55
N GLU A 186 -17.32 0.17 64.77
CA GLU A 186 -18.34 1.12 65.22
C GLU A 186 -19.64 0.42 65.68
N THR A 187 -19.63 -0.90 65.89
CA THR A 187 -20.83 -1.59 66.39
C THR A 187 -21.09 -1.27 67.88
N THR A 188 -22.25 -0.66 68.15
CA THR A 188 -22.61 -0.04 69.45
C THR A 188 -23.49 -0.93 70.34
N ASP A 189 -23.32 -2.24 70.32
CA ASP A 189 -24.16 -3.18 71.08
C ASP A 189 -23.73 -3.37 72.56
N GLY A 190 -22.64 -2.71 72.98
CA GLY A 190 -22.09 -2.78 74.34
C GLY A 190 -21.44 -4.12 74.70
N THR A 191 -21.24 -5.02 73.75
CA THR A 191 -20.56 -6.29 73.97
C THR A 191 -19.05 -6.15 73.75
N PHE A 192 -18.28 -6.83 74.59
CA PHE A 192 -16.83 -6.96 74.42
C PHE A 192 -16.57 -7.94 73.27
N ARG A 193 -15.95 -7.44 72.21
CA ARG A 193 -15.54 -8.24 71.06
C ARG A 193 -14.30 -7.64 70.45
N THR A 194 -13.40 -8.49 69.98
CA THR A 194 -12.18 -8.07 69.27
C THR A 194 -11.91 -9.06 68.16
N ILE A 195 -11.56 -8.54 66.99
CA ILE A 195 -11.01 -9.30 65.88
C ILE A 195 -9.52 -9.00 65.79
N GLY A 196 -8.71 -10.04 65.63
CA GLY A 196 -7.28 -9.95 65.40
C GLY A 196 -6.98 -10.17 63.92
N PHE A 197 -6.16 -9.29 63.35
CA PHE A 197 -5.57 -9.43 62.03
C PHE A 197 -4.07 -9.68 62.15
N GLY A 198 -3.44 -10.25 61.13
CA GLY A 198 -1.99 -10.37 61.07
C GLY A 198 -1.30 -9.00 61.12
N SER A 199 -0.22 -8.89 61.91
CA SER A 199 0.68 -7.73 61.90
C SER A 199 1.87 -7.98 60.98
N ARG A 200 2.60 -6.92 60.63
CA ARG A 200 3.87 -6.97 59.89
C ARG A 200 4.96 -7.76 60.63
N GLU A 201 4.92 -7.78 61.95
CA GLU A 201 6.00 -8.23 62.84
C GLU A 201 5.97 -9.75 63.14
N GLY A 202 5.02 -10.48 62.55
CA GLY A 202 4.53 -11.78 63.03
C GLY A 202 5.35 -13.05 62.75
N ASP A 203 6.69 -13.03 62.78
CA ASP A 203 7.48 -14.20 62.30
C ASP A 203 8.58 -14.78 63.23
N SER A 204 8.55 -14.60 64.57
CA SER A 204 9.70 -15.07 65.40
C SER A 204 9.50 -15.86 66.70
N TRP A 205 8.31 -16.35 67.06
CA TRP A 205 8.18 -17.25 68.23
C TRP A 205 7.42 -18.55 67.95
N ASP A 206 8.21 -19.62 67.86
CA ASP A 206 7.83 -21.02 67.72
C ASP A 206 7.08 -21.52 68.97
N PHE A 207 5.74 -21.45 68.98
CA PHE A 207 4.93 -22.20 69.94
C PHE A 207 4.80 -23.64 69.45
N PRO A 208 5.32 -24.64 70.17
CA PRO A 208 5.20 -26.02 69.75
C PRO A 208 3.74 -26.44 69.92
N ASN A 209 3.11 -26.77 68.79
CA ASN A 209 1.85 -27.53 68.65
C ASN A 209 0.55 -26.73 68.43
N THR A 210 0.48 -26.03 67.30
CA THR A 210 -0.51 -26.21 66.22
C THR A 210 0.00 -25.36 65.07
N SER A 211 0.29 -25.91 63.89
CA SER A 211 0.68 -25.12 62.71
C SER A 211 -0.41 -24.11 62.38
N PRO A 212 -0.29 -22.81 62.73
CA PRO A 212 -1.19 -21.81 62.17
C PRO A 212 -0.80 -21.65 60.69
N PRO A 213 -1.70 -21.21 59.81
CA PRO A 213 -1.28 -20.70 58.51
C PRO A 213 -0.26 -19.57 58.69
N PRO A 214 0.68 -19.37 57.75
CA PRO A 214 1.60 -18.24 57.80
C PRO A 214 0.79 -16.94 57.93
N VAL A 215 1.12 -16.14 58.94
CA VAL A 215 0.45 -14.86 59.19
C VAL A 215 1.03 -13.86 58.21
N THR A 216 0.27 -13.51 57.17
CA THR A 216 0.64 -12.40 56.30
C THR A 216 0.23 -11.09 56.97
N GLY A 217 1.14 -10.12 57.00
CA GLY A 217 0.86 -8.77 57.46
C GLY A 217 -0.10 -8.03 56.53
N PRO A 218 -0.49 -6.79 56.88
CA PRO A 218 -1.38 -5.98 56.07
C PRO A 218 -0.75 -5.62 54.72
N ARG A 219 -1.52 -5.80 53.65
CA ARG A 219 -1.10 -5.55 52.28
C ARG A 219 -2.00 -4.53 51.60
N LEU A 220 -1.43 -3.75 50.70
CA LEU A 220 -2.14 -2.85 49.82
C LEU A 220 -1.87 -3.30 48.37
N LEU A 221 -2.93 -3.75 47.72
CA LEU A 221 -2.94 -4.19 46.33
C LEU A 221 -3.35 -3.04 45.43
N VAL A 222 -2.47 -2.62 44.52
CA VAL A 222 -2.67 -1.43 43.68
C VAL A 222 -2.60 -1.80 42.20
N ILE A 223 -3.54 -1.25 41.42
CA ILE A 223 -3.55 -1.34 39.96
C ILE A 223 -3.70 0.08 39.39
N PRO A 224 -2.65 0.63 38.76
CA PRO A 224 -2.70 1.94 38.10
C PRO A 224 -3.69 1.96 36.92
N ALA A 225 -4.47 3.03 36.76
CA ALA A 225 -5.36 3.19 35.60
C ALA A 225 -4.60 3.62 34.34
N SER A 226 -3.49 4.33 34.52
CA SER A 226 -2.55 4.69 33.46
C SER A 226 -1.12 4.61 34.00
N LEU A 227 -0.16 4.38 33.10
CA LEU A 227 1.26 4.38 33.42
C LEU A 227 2.05 5.15 32.36
N THR A 228 2.91 6.05 32.81
CA THR A 228 3.79 6.84 31.95
C THR A 228 5.17 6.21 31.94
N VAL A 229 5.62 5.79 30.76
CA VAL A 229 6.98 5.32 30.52
C VAL A 229 7.92 6.52 30.58
N ASP A 230 8.90 6.48 31.46
CA ASP A 230 9.84 7.58 31.70
C ASP A 230 11.33 7.17 31.66
N THR A 231 11.60 5.90 31.31
CA THR A 231 12.93 5.40 30.94
C THR A 231 12.93 4.75 29.55
N LEU A 232 14.09 4.78 28.88
CA LEU A 232 14.32 4.07 27.61
C LEU A 232 14.90 2.67 27.83
N VAL A 233 15.14 2.28 29.08
CA VAL A 233 15.65 0.96 29.44
C VAL A 233 14.51 -0.06 29.34
N ASP A 234 14.85 -1.27 28.88
CA ASP A 234 13.95 -2.43 28.93
C ASP A 234 14.30 -3.25 30.17
N GLU A 235 13.49 -3.13 31.22
CA GLU A 235 13.64 -3.83 32.49
C GLU A 235 12.30 -4.37 33.02
N ASP A 236 12.36 -5.16 34.09
CA ASP A 236 11.20 -5.73 34.80
C ASP A 236 11.61 -6.03 36.23
N ASP A 237 11.91 -4.98 37.00
CA ASP A 237 12.30 -5.09 38.40
C ASP A 237 11.17 -4.69 39.37
N GLY A 238 10.09 -4.10 38.84
CA GLY A 238 8.90 -3.72 39.58
C GLY A 238 9.02 -2.37 40.30
N ASP A 239 10.07 -1.59 40.04
CA ASP A 239 10.18 -0.21 40.52
C ASP A 239 9.38 0.74 39.60
N LEU A 240 8.24 1.25 40.10
CA LEU A 240 7.41 2.21 39.36
C LEU A 240 7.63 3.65 39.82
N SER A 241 8.77 3.94 40.46
CA SER A 241 9.10 5.29 40.90
C SER A 241 9.47 6.21 39.72
N PRO A 242 9.33 7.54 39.86
CA PRO A 242 9.60 8.46 38.75
C PRO A 242 11.04 8.35 38.22
N GLY A 243 11.16 8.06 36.93
CA GLY A 243 12.42 7.91 36.18
C GLY A 243 12.84 6.46 35.92
N ASP A 244 12.04 5.48 36.36
CA ASP A 244 12.36 4.04 36.29
C ASP A 244 11.27 3.20 35.58
N VAL A 245 10.13 3.79 35.19
CA VAL A 245 9.02 3.03 34.59
C VAL A 245 9.34 2.68 33.14
N SER A 246 9.70 1.42 32.89
CA SER A 246 9.91 0.91 31.53
C SER A 246 8.59 0.62 30.81
N LEU A 247 8.63 0.50 29.47
CA LEU A 247 7.46 0.09 28.68
C LEU A 247 6.96 -1.32 29.06
N ARG A 248 7.88 -2.23 29.42
CA ARG A 248 7.53 -3.59 29.82
C ARG A 248 6.74 -3.60 31.12
N GLU A 249 7.17 -2.82 32.10
CA GLU A 249 6.48 -2.67 33.37
C GLU A 249 5.16 -1.93 33.22
N ALA A 250 5.14 -0.87 32.39
CA ALA A 250 3.90 -0.15 32.10
C ALA A 250 2.83 -1.09 31.52
N ILE A 251 3.19 -1.92 30.53
CA ILE A 251 2.29 -2.95 29.99
C ILE A 251 1.86 -3.95 31.08
N LYS A 252 2.79 -4.41 31.93
CA LYS A 252 2.55 -5.43 32.95
C LYS A 252 1.60 -4.98 34.07
N TYR A 253 1.77 -3.76 34.57
CA TYR A 253 1.06 -3.28 35.76
C TYR A 253 -0.18 -2.42 35.47
N VAL A 254 -0.30 -1.82 34.28
CA VAL A 254 -1.49 -1.03 33.94
C VAL A 254 -2.77 -1.87 34.03
N ALA A 255 -3.86 -1.27 34.49
CA ALA A 255 -5.17 -1.91 34.57
C ALA A 255 -5.63 -2.43 33.20
N ASP A 256 -6.45 -3.48 33.23
CA ASP A 256 -7.23 -3.89 32.05
C ASP A 256 -8.18 -2.75 31.63
N GLY A 257 -8.11 -2.37 30.36
CA GLY A 257 -8.72 -1.17 29.77
C GLY A 257 -7.93 0.13 30.00
N GLY A 258 -6.72 0.08 30.55
CA GLY A 258 -5.90 1.25 30.88
C GLY A 258 -5.05 1.78 29.71
N VAL A 259 -4.31 2.86 30.00
CA VAL A 259 -3.49 3.59 29.01
C VAL A 259 -2.03 3.63 29.42
N VAL A 260 -1.14 3.31 28.48
CA VAL A 260 0.31 3.50 28.60
C VAL A 260 0.70 4.71 27.75
N ASP A 261 1.25 5.76 28.37
CA ASP A 261 1.76 6.96 27.68
C ASP A 261 3.27 7.14 27.93
N PHE A 262 3.87 8.19 27.38
CA PHE A 262 5.32 8.41 27.43
C PHE A 262 5.69 9.81 27.92
N ASP A 263 6.64 9.90 28.85
CA ASP A 263 7.09 11.17 29.40
C ASP A 263 7.82 12.00 28.30
N PRO A 264 7.46 13.29 28.11
CA PRO A 264 8.13 14.16 27.14
C PRO A 264 9.64 14.35 27.38
N SER A 265 10.16 14.04 28.56
CA SER A 265 11.60 14.09 28.87
C SER A 265 12.40 13.01 28.13
N ILE A 266 11.78 11.89 27.75
CA ILE A 266 12.41 10.83 26.95
C ILE A 266 12.06 10.89 25.46
N THR A 267 11.06 11.70 25.06
CA THR A 267 10.50 11.72 23.69
C THR A 267 10.39 13.11 23.04
N GLY A 268 10.68 14.19 23.79
CA GLY A 268 10.57 15.55 23.30
C GLY A 268 11.63 15.90 22.25
N ASP A 269 11.42 16.99 21.51
CA ASP A 269 12.23 17.39 20.33
C ASP A 269 13.74 17.54 20.57
N ASN A 270 14.17 17.67 21.84
CA ASN A 270 15.58 17.75 22.20
C ASN A 270 16.26 16.38 22.38
N VAL A 271 15.48 15.30 22.45
CA VAL A 271 15.97 13.92 22.55
C VAL A 271 16.11 13.38 21.14
N LYS A 272 17.35 13.08 20.75
CA LYS A 272 17.65 12.63 19.39
C LYS A 272 17.49 11.11 19.29
N ASP A 273 16.64 10.68 18.37
CA ASP A 273 16.42 9.26 18.01
C ASP A 273 16.18 8.34 19.24
N PRO A 274 15.29 8.70 20.18
CA PRO A 274 15.09 7.88 21.37
C PRO A 274 14.59 6.50 20.97
N THR A 275 15.20 5.49 21.58
CA THR A 275 14.98 4.09 21.24
C THR A 275 14.92 3.27 22.51
N ILE A 276 13.80 2.60 22.74
CA ILE A 276 13.69 1.51 23.70
C ILE A 276 14.26 0.28 23.01
N LYS A 277 15.35 -0.26 23.56
CA LYS A 277 16.02 -1.44 23.00
C LYS A 277 15.66 -2.65 23.83
N LEU A 278 14.92 -3.59 23.24
CA LEU A 278 14.50 -4.78 23.93
C LEU A 278 15.70 -5.69 24.20
N SER A 279 15.93 -5.98 25.47
CA SER A 279 17.01 -6.83 25.97
C SER A 279 16.47 -8.07 26.70
N LEU A 280 15.20 -8.05 27.09
CA LEU A 280 14.51 -9.12 27.80
C LEU A 280 13.57 -9.94 26.91
N GLY A 281 13.59 -9.71 25.60
CA GLY A 281 12.76 -10.39 24.60
C GLY A 281 11.51 -9.60 24.21
N GLU A 282 10.53 -10.27 23.62
CA GLU A 282 9.29 -9.63 23.15
C GLU A 282 8.45 -9.04 24.30
N LEU A 283 7.68 -8.00 24.00
CA LEU A 283 6.67 -7.42 24.88
C LEU A 283 5.36 -8.19 24.67
N VAL A 284 4.91 -8.91 25.69
CA VAL A 284 3.63 -9.64 25.69
C VAL A 284 2.54 -8.70 26.17
N VAL A 285 1.45 -8.58 25.39
CA VAL A 285 0.25 -7.83 25.75
C VAL A 285 -0.91 -8.83 25.88
N ASP A 286 -1.39 -9.02 27.12
CA ASP A 286 -2.29 -10.09 27.55
C ASP A 286 -3.66 -9.59 28.07
N LYS A 287 -3.98 -8.31 27.81
CA LYS A 287 -5.18 -7.63 28.32
C LYS A 287 -5.52 -6.42 27.44
N ASN A 288 -6.70 -5.85 27.64
CA ASN A 288 -7.13 -4.67 26.88
C ASN A 288 -6.28 -3.47 27.31
N ILE A 289 -5.56 -2.83 26.39
CA ILE A 289 -4.82 -1.60 26.70
C ILE A 289 -4.74 -0.71 25.47
N THR A 290 -4.49 0.58 25.71
CA THR A 290 -4.03 1.52 24.70
C THR A 290 -2.58 1.91 25.00
N ILE A 291 -1.70 1.75 24.02
CA ILE A 291 -0.33 2.29 24.03
C ILE A 291 -0.35 3.56 23.20
N ASP A 292 -0.38 4.71 23.87
CA ASP A 292 -0.47 6.06 23.29
C ASP A 292 0.94 6.62 23.07
N GLY A 293 1.48 6.38 21.88
CA GLY A 293 2.83 6.77 21.50
C GLY A 293 2.98 8.27 21.22
N PRO A 294 4.18 8.85 21.41
CA PRO A 294 4.43 10.28 21.22
C PRO A 294 4.42 10.73 19.74
N GLY A 295 4.29 9.78 18.80
CA GLY A 295 4.41 9.92 17.36
C GLY A 295 5.51 9.00 16.79
N ALA A 296 5.25 8.35 15.64
CA ALA A 296 6.18 7.34 15.09
C ALA A 296 7.55 7.90 14.69
N ASN A 297 7.66 9.21 14.45
CA ASN A 297 8.93 9.89 14.21
C ASN A 297 9.68 10.26 15.50
N LYS A 298 9.07 10.07 16.67
CA LYS A 298 9.62 10.48 17.96
C LYS A 298 10.12 9.34 18.82
N LEU A 299 9.60 8.12 18.71
CA LEU A 299 10.05 7.01 19.55
C LEU A 299 10.12 5.70 18.78
N THR A 300 11.26 5.02 18.89
CA THR A 300 11.44 3.66 18.36
C THR A 300 11.40 2.64 19.49
N VAL A 301 10.62 1.57 19.33
CA VAL A 301 10.73 0.33 20.10
C VAL A 301 11.42 -0.71 19.19
N SER A 302 12.63 -1.11 19.58
CA SER A 302 13.52 -1.93 18.74
C SER A 302 13.75 -3.31 19.34
N GLY A 303 13.51 -4.36 18.56
CA GLY A 303 13.91 -5.73 18.92
C GLY A 303 15.42 -5.98 18.77
N GLU A 304 16.18 -5.03 18.21
CA GLU A 304 17.62 -5.13 17.90
C GLU A 304 18.00 -6.44 17.18
N TYR A 305 17.09 -6.96 16.34
CA TYR A 305 17.15 -8.26 15.65
C TYR A 305 17.33 -9.47 16.58
N SER A 306 17.14 -9.28 17.89
CA SER A 306 17.35 -10.28 18.93
C SER A 306 16.06 -10.96 19.35
N SER A 307 14.92 -10.30 19.15
CA SER A 307 13.58 -10.85 19.38
C SER A 307 12.53 -10.17 18.50
N ARG A 308 11.33 -10.75 18.47
CA ARG A 308 10.10 -10.04 18.10
C ARG A 308 9.90 -8.83 19.02
N VAL A 309 9.16 -7.83 18.56
CA VAL A 309 8.87 -6.64 19.38
C VAL A 309 7.62 -6.86 20.23
N PHE A 310 6.47 -7.16 19.61
CA PHE A 310 5.19 -7.36 20.31
C PHE A 310 4.57 -8.72 20.01
N ARG A 311 4.04 -9.36 21.06
CA ARG A 311 3.11 -10.48 20.97
C ARG A 311 1.78 -10.10 21.61
N ILE A 312 0.71 -10.11 20.82
CA ILE A 312 -0.65 -9.79 21.26
C ILE A 312 -1.41 -11.11 21.40
N ASP A 313 -1.48 -11.60 22.64
CA ASP A 313 -2.01 -12.93 22.99
C ASP A 313 -2.21 -12.99 24.52
N ASP A 314 -3.41 -13.34 24.98
CA ASP A 314 -3.68 -13.61 26.40
C ASP A 314 -3.57 -15.10 26.78
N ASP A 315 -3.14 -15.94 25.83
CA ASP A 315 -3.07 -17.40 25.89
C ASP A 315 -4.44 -18.10 26.14
N ASP A 316 -5.59 -17.40 26.04
CA ASP A 316 -6.94 -17.97 26.10
C ASP A 316 -7.69 -17.81 24.77
N PRO A 317 -7.77 -18.87 23.94
CA PRO A 317 -8.42 -18.81 22.63
C PRO A 317 -9.94 -18.60 22.68
N ASN A 318 -10.56 -18.56 23.87
CA ASN A 318 -12.00 -18.30 24.05
C ASN A 318 -12.29 -16.87 24.51
N ASN A 319 -11.26 -16.14 24.92
CA ASN A 319 -11.34 -14.72 25.22
C ASN A 319 -10.76 -13.95 24.03
N SER A 320 -11.13 -12.68 23.89
CA SER A 320 -10.37 -11.82 22.99
C SER A 320 -10.14 -10.47 23.60
N ILE A 321 -8.90 -10.00 23.52
CA ILE A 321 -8.47 -8.70 24.03
C ILE A 321 -8.39 -7.68 22.90
N HIS A 322 -8.68 -6.43 23.24
CA HIS A 322 -8.54 -5.29 22.33
C HIS A 322 -7.34 -4.44 22.70
N VAL A 323 -6.36 -4.39 21.79
CA VAL A 323 -5.12 -3.64 21.97
C VAL A 323 -5.04 -2.55 20.90
N VAL A 324 -4.74 -1.34 21.35
CA VAL A 324 -4.46 -0.20 20.47
C VAL A 324 -2.99 0.17 20.62
N ILE A 325 -2.28 0.26 19.49
CA ILE A 325 -0.92 0.81 19.42
C ILE A 325 -0.97 2.04 18.52
N ASP A 326 -0.80 3.22 19.10
CA ASP A 326 -0.81 4.49 18.38
C ASP A 326 0.59 5.13 18.39
N GLY A 327 0.98 5.77 17.28
CA GLY A 327 2.09 6.70 17.28
C GLY A 327 3.46 6.13 17.67
N LEU A 328 3.77 4.86 17.37
CA LEU A 328 5.09 4.26 17.63
C LEU A 328 5.83 3.88 16.35
N LYS A 329 7.16 3.96 16.36
CA LYS A 329 7.98 3.18 15.42
C LYS A 329 8.37 1.86 16.06
N ILE A 330 7.99 0.76 15.44
CA ILE A 330 8.26 -0.62 15.87
C ILE A 330 9.25 -1.19 14.86
N ALA A 331 10.47 -1.51 15.27
CA ALA A 331 11.52 -1.81 14.31
C ALA A 331 12.47 -2.94 14.72
N LYS A 332 13.19 -3.47 13.73
CA LYS A 332 14.27 -4.45 13.93
C LYS A 332 13.82 -5.65 14.75
N GLY A 333 12.58 -6.08 14.54
CA GLY A 333 12.06 -7.30 15.13
C GLY A 333 12.61 -8.52 14.40
N ASN A 334 12.78 -9.63 15.12
CA ASN A 334 13.19 -10.91 14.56
C ASN A 334 12.30 -12.03 15.08
N GLY A 335 11.45 -12.56 14.19
CA GLY A 335 10.55 -13.68 14.47
C GLY A 335 11.22 -15.05 14.40
N LEU A 336 12.46 -15.15 13.90
CA LEU A 336 13.17 -16.43 13.80
C LEU A 336 13.87 -16.80 15.12
N PRO A 337 13.82 -18.07 15.55
CA PRO A 337 14.63 -18.54 16.65
C PRO A 337 16.10 -18.57 16.24
N GLY A 338 16.98 -18.12 17.13
CA GLY A 338 18.42 -18.26 16.98
C GLY A 338 18.82 -19.73 16.80
N THR A 339 19.13 -20.13 15.57
CA THR A 339 19.83 -21.37 15.17
C THR A 339 19.26 -22.69 15.69
N SER A 340 18.31 -23.29 14.98
CA SER A 340 18.33 -24.72 14.63
C SER A 340 17.19 -25.04 13.67
N GLY A 341 17.51 -25.36 12.43
CA GLY A 341 16.57 -25.57 11.33
C GLY A 341 15.47 -26.60 11.62
N SER A 342 14.28 -26.08 11.92
CA SER A 342 12.99 -26.52 11.42
C SER A 342 12.00 -25.40 11.75
N PRO A 343 11.14 -24.99 10.80
CA PRO A 343 10.13 -23.97 11.08
C PRO A 343 9.23 -24.44 12.21
N SER A 344 9.32 -23.76 13.34
CA SER A 344 8.37 -23.90 14.43
C SER A 344 7.17 -23.02 14.10
N PRO A 345 5.93 -23.36 14.52
CA PRO A 345 4.81 -22.41 14.48
C PRO A 345 5.04 -21.08 15.23
N ALA A 346 6.23 -20.88 15.83
CA ALA A 346 6.72 -19.66 16.47
C ALA A 346 7.35 -18.64 15.49
N ASP A 347 7.61 -19.00 14.23
CA ASP A 347 8.54 -18.25 13.37
C ASP A 347 7.86 -17.16 12.52
N ILE A 348 6.80 -16.56 13.06
CA ILE A 348 5.87 -15.66 12.34
C ILE A 348 5.86 -14.28 12.98
N GLY A 349 5.76 -13.20 12.21
CA GLY A 349 5.64 -11.84 12.74
C GLY A 349 6.95 -11.31 13.31
N GLY A 350 7.73 -10.61 12.49
CA GLY A 350 9.03 -10.10 12.92
C GLY A 350 8.89 -8.98 13.93
N ALA A 351 8.10 -7.95 13.62
CA ALA A 351 7.80 -6.88 14.56
C ALA A 351 6.65 -7.26 15.49
N ILE A 352 5.52 -7.69 14.92
CA ILE A 352 4.28 -7.94 15.64
C ILE A 352 3.71 -9.30 15.25
N PHE A 353 3.25 -10.04 16.26
CA PHE A 353 2.38 -11.19 16.05
C PHE A 353 1.08 -11.01 16.81
N ASN A 354 -0.03 -11.15 16.10
CA ASN A 354 -1.37 -10.95 16.61
C ASN A 354 -2.23 -12.19 16.42
N VAL A 355 -2.81 -12.68 17.52
CA VAL A 355 -3.91 -13.67 17.50
C VAL A 355 -5.23 -13.10 18.01
N GLU A 356 -5.23 -11.82 18.39
CA GLU A 356 -6.29 -11.10 19.10
C GLU A 356 -6.90 -9.97 18.25
N ASN A 357 -7.52 -8.96 18.88
CA ASN A 357 -7.99 -7.76 18.21
C ASN A 357 -6.99 -6.60 18.39
N LEU A 358 -6.20 -6.34 17.35
CA LEU A 358 -5.17 -5.30 17.32
C LEU A 358 -5.55 -4.15 16.39
N SER A 359 -5.46 -2.92 16.89
CA SER A 359 -5.50 -1.69 16.09
C SER A 359 -4.13 -1.01 16.12
N VAL A 360 -3.57 -0.74 14.95
CA VAL A 360 -2.30 -0.04 14.77
C VAL A 360 -2.56 1.27 14.03
N GLU A 361 -2.35 2.39 14.72
CA GLU A 361 -2.67 3.72 14.23
C GLU A 361 -1.43 4.61 14.20
N TYR A 362 -1.30 5.46 13.18
CA TYR A 362 -0.24 6.46 13.02
C TYR A 362 1.18 5.96 13.32
N SER A 363 1.43 4.67 13.05
CA SER A 363 2.62 3.95 13.48
C SER A 363 3.51 3.58 12.29
N THR A 364 4.77 3.25 12.56
CA THR A 364 5.70 2.74 11.54
C THR A 364 6.24 1.38 11.96
N ILE A 365 5.99 0.35 11.17
CA ILE A 365 6.59 -0.98 11.33
C ILE A 365 7.71 -1.12 10.31
N SER A 366 8.96 -1.26 10.75
CA SER A 366 10.07 -1.33 9.80
C SER A 366 11.23 -2.24 10.14
N ASP A 367 12.05 -2.53 9.13
CA ASP A 367 13.35 -3.19 9.27
C ASP A 367 13.26 -4.53 10.02
N SER A 368 12.13 -5.25 9.93
CA SER A 368 11.89 -6.47 10.71
C SER A 368 11.95 -7.73 9.83
N PHE A 369 12.27 -8.86 10.45
CA PHE A 369 12.52 -10.12 9.74
C PHE A 369 11.81 -11.30 10.40
N ALA A 370 11.23 -12.20 9.61
CA ALA A 370 10.61 -13.45 10.08
C ALA A 370 10.59 -14.52 8.97
N GLU A 371 10.09 -15.72 9.27
CA GLU A 371 9.80 -16.68 8.21
C GLU A 371 8.59 -16.23 7.39
N THR A 372 7.52 -15.82 8.07
CA THR A 372 6.35 -15.18 7.46
C THR A 372 5.92 -13.94 8.24
N GLY A 373 5.35 -12.94 7.58
CA GLY A 373 4.95 -11.68 8.21
C GLY A 373 6.16 -10.91 8.73
N GLY A 374 7.08 -10.51 7.84
CA GLY A 374 8.34 -9.87 8.25
C GLY A 374 8.12 -8.66 9.17
N GLY A 375 7.12 -7.84 8.86
CA GLY A 375 6.61 -6.84 9.79
C GLY A 375 5.57 -7.44 10.74
N ILE A 376 4.40 -7.79 10.21
CA ILE A 376 3.24 -8.23 10.99
C ILE A 376 2.79 -9.62 10.54
N ALA A 377 2.54 -10.52 11.49
CA ALA A 377 1.74 -11.72 11.25
C ALA A 377 0.42 -11.63 12.03
N ASN A 378 -0.70 -11.82 11.33
CA ASN A 378 -2.04 -11.73 11.88
C ASN A 378 -2.80 -13.06 11.71
N ARG A 379 -3.30 -13.60 12.81
CA ARG A 379 -4.28 -14.71 12.86
C ARG A 379 -5.59 -14.31 13.51
N GLY A 380 -5.61 -13.16 14.20
CA GLY A 380 -6.81 -12.57 14.80
C GLY A 380 -7.47 -11.53 13.89
N THR A 381 -7.92 -10.44 14.50
CA THR A 381 -8.42 -9.24 13.81
C THR A 381 -7.37 -8.14 13.87
N LEU A 382 -7.06 -7.53 12.73
CA LEU A 382 -6.10 -6.46 12.60
C LEU A 382 -6.72 -5.26 11.88
N SER A 383 -6.62 -4.08 12.47
CA SER A 383 -6.84 -2.80 11.80
C SER A 383 -5.51 -2.04 11.71
N VAL A 384 -5.13 -1.60 10.52
CA VAL A 384 -3.95 -0.76 10.28
C VAL A 384 -4.42 0.53 9.63
N ALA A 385 -4.36 1.64 10.36
CA ALA A 385 -4.83 2.94 9.90
C ALA A 385 -3.71 3.98 9.91
N HIS A 386 -3.61 4.76 8.82
CA HIS A 386 -2.66 5.88 8.69
C HIS A 386 -1.21 5.53 9.05
N SER A 387 -0.82 4.28 8.81
CA SER A 387 0.44 3.71 9.27
C SER A 387 1.34 3.34 8.09
N THR A 388 2.61 3.10 8.38
CA THR A 388 3.61 2.69 7.38
C THR A 388 4.20 1.33 7.74
N ILE A 389 4.14 0.36 6.84
CA ILE A 389 4.84 -0.93 6.95
C ILE A 389 5.91 -0.98 5.87
N LYS A 390 7.19 -0.92 6.25
CA LYS A 390 8.26 -0.81 5.25
C LYS A 390 9.56 -1.49 5.58
N ASP A 391 10.35 -1.79 4.55
CA ASP A 391 11.70 -2.34 4.71
C ASP A 391 11.72 -3.65 5.53
N ASN A 392 10.60 -4.39 5.57
CA ASN A 392 10.51 -5.66 6.26
C ASN A 392 10.74 -6.82 5.30
N MET A 393 11.28 -7.92 5.82
CA MET A 393 11.66 -9.07 5.03
C MET A 393 11.08 -10.37 5.60
N SER A 394 10.63 -11.26 4.73
CA SER A 394 10.26 -12.64 5.10
C SER A 394 10.99 -13.67 4.26
N LEU A 395 11.09 -14.90 4.74
CA LEU A 395 11.61 -16.01 3.95
C LEU A 395 10.54 -16.59 3.02
N ASP A 396 9.34 -16.86 3.55
CA ASP A 396 8.27 -17.52 2.82
C ASP A 396 7.21 -16.52 2.34
N GLY A 397 6.61 -15.76 3.25
CA GLY A 397 5.33 -15.13 2.96
C GLY A 397 5.07 -13.80 3.67
N GLY A 398 4.55 -12.80 2.96
CA GLY A 398 4.14 -11.53 3.55
C GLY A 398 5.32 -10.74 4.12
N GLY A 399 6.15 -10.16 3.25
CA GLY A 399 7.35 -9.43 3.68
C GLY A 399 7.02 -8.30 4.65
N GLY A 400 5.98 -7.53 4.36
CA GLY A 400 5.42 -6.53 5.28
C GLY A 400 4.39 -7.13 6.22
N LEU A 401 3.37 -7.79 5.67
CA LEU A 401 2.23 -8.31 6.42
C LEU A 401 1.81 -9.69 5.92
N PHE A 402 1.57 -10.62 6.84
CA PHE A 402 0.94 -11.90 6.55
C PHE A 402 -0.38 -12.03 7.32
N ASN A 403 -1.50 -12.11 6.60
CA ASN A 403 -2.82 -12.39 7.17
C ASN A 403 -3.14 -13.88 7.01
N ASP A 404 -2.83 -14.65 8.05
CA ASP A 404 -2.93 -16.11 8.11
C ASP A 404 -4.32 -16.54 8.62
N GLY A 405 -5.29 -16.63 7.72
CA GLY A 405 -6.67 -16.99 8.04
C GLY A 405 -7.45 -15.98 8.89
N GLY A 406 -6.81 -14.89 9.32
CA GLY A 406 -7.40 -13.80 10.10
C GLY A 406 -8.23 -12.81 9.28
N ILE A 407 -8.67 -11.75 9.94
CA ILE A 407 -9.34 -10.60 9.34
C ILE A 407 -8.41 -9.40 9.42
N ALA A 408 -8.17 -8.73 8.29
CA ALA A 408 -7.35 -7.53 8.23
C ALA A 408 -8.06 -6.39 7.47
N GLU A 409 -8.01 -5.19 8.04
CA GLU A 409 -8.43 -3.94 7.40
C GLU A 409 -7.24 -2.98 7.36
N ILE A 410 -6.91 -2.49 6.17
CA ILE A 410 -5.79 -1.57 5.96
C ILE A 410 -6.35 -0.30 5.31
N ASP A 411 -6.29 0.81 6.03
CA ASP A 411 -6.88 2.07 5.61
C ASP A 411 -5.86 3.22 5.65
N GLY A 412 -5.86 4.06 4.61
CA GLY A 412 -5.05 5.27 4.56
C GLY A 412 -3.55 5.04 4.78
N SER A 413 -3.03 3.84 4.49
CA SER A 413 -1.73 3.35 4.94
C SER A 413 -0.76 3.11 3.78
N VAL A 414 0.53 3.01 4.10
CA VAL A 414 1.61 2.79 3.12
C VAL A 414 2.35 1.49 3.42
N ILE A 415 2.41 0.59 2.43
CA ILE A 415 3.15 -0.67 2.51
C ILE A 415 4.20 -0.67 1.42
N SER A 416 5.48 -0.50 1.79
CA SER A 416 6.50 -0.25 0.78
C SER A 416 7.86 -0.88 1.05
N HIS A 417 8.60 -1.21 0.00
CA HIS A 417 9.98 -1.72 0.10
C HIS A 417 10.10 -3.01 0.94
N ASN A 418 9.01 -3.75 1.12
CA ASN A 418 9.05 -5.03 1.79
C ASN A 418 9.44 -6.13 0.79
N GLY A 419 10.04 -7.20 1.30
CA GLY A 419 10.63 -8.26 0.50
C GLY A 419 10.29 -9.67 1.01
N THR A 420 10.15 -10.62 0.09
CA THR A 420 10.01 -12.05 0.41
C THR A 420 10.74 -12.92 -0.61
N ASN A 421 11.02 -14.18 -0.26
CA ASN A 421 11.53 -15.16 -1.22
C ASN A 421 10.45 -16.06 -1.83
N LEU A 422 9.16 -15.98 -1.47
CA LEU A 422 8.11 -16.71 -2.21
C LEU A 422 6.91 -15.83 -2.54
N GLN A 423 6.06 -15.47 -1.57
CA GLN A 423 4.75 -14.88 -1.84
C GLN A 423 4.49 -13.59 -1.07
N GLY A 424 3.86 -12.62 -1.73
CA GLY A 424 3.42 -11.40 -1.09
C GLY A 424 4.57 -10.55 -0.58
N GLY A 425 5.33 -9.93 -1.48
CA GLY A 425 6.47 -9.09 -1.11
C GLY A 425 6.06 -8.00 -0.11
N GLY A 426 4.92 -7.35 -0.37
CA GLY A 426 4.27 -6.47 0.59
C GLY A 426 3.39 -7.27 1.54
N ILE A 427 2.41 -7.96 0.99
CA ILE A 427 1.33 -8.59 1.75
C ILE A 427 1.09 -10.01 1.24
N GLU A 428 0.96 -10.98 2.14
CA GLU A 428 0.31 -12.25 1.84
C GLU A 428 -1.02 -12.36 2.61
N ASN A 429 -2.06 -12.82 1.92
CA ASN A 429 -3.39 -13.02 2.48
C ASN A 429 -3.90 -14.44 2.19
N THR A 430 -4.23 -15.17 3.27
CA THR A 430 -4.97 -16.44 3.22
C THR A 430 -6.33 -16.34 3.92
N GLY A 431 -6.57 -15.24 4.64
CA GLY A 431 -7.83 -14.92 5.32
C GLY A 431 -8.72 -13.95 4.55
N THR A 432 -9.40 -13.06 5.28
CA THR A 432 -10.21 -11.97 4.72
C THR A 432 -9.47 -10.65 4.89
N MET A 433 -9.33 -9.90 3.79
CA MET A 433 -8.63 -8.62 3.82
C MET A 433 -9.34 -7.56 2.99
N THR A 434 -9.48 -6.37 3.55
CA THR A 434 -9.89 -5.15 2.84
C THR A 434 -8.78 -4.12 2.92
N ILE A 435 -8.46 -3.51 1.78
CA ILE A 435 -7.48 -2.44 1.65
C ILE A 435 -8.18 -1.23 1.01
N SER A 436 -8.22 -0.11 1.73
CA SER A 436 -8.84 1.15 1.29
C SER A 436 -7.86 2.31 1.35
N ASP A 437 -7.97 3.22 0.37
CA ASP A 437 -7.27 4.51 0.37
C ASP A 437 -5.75 4.41 0.68
N SER A 438 -5.13 3.30 0.26
CA SER A 438 -3.79 2.91 0.66
C SER A 438 -2.83 2.80 -0.52
N THR A 439 -1.53 2.86 -0.23
CA THR A 439 -0.46 2.72 -1.23
C THR A 439 0.40 1.49 -0.94
N ILE A 440 0.51 0.59 -1.92
CA ILE A 440 1.37 -0.60 -1.86
C ILE A 440 2.42 -0.47 -2.96
N SER A 441 3.64 -0.12 -2.59
CA SER A 441 4.63 0.32 -3.57
C SER A 441 6.02 -0.27 -3.39
N TYR A 442 6.70 -0.60 -4.48
CA TYR A 442 8.11 -1.04 -4.46
C TYR A 442 8.38 -2.27 -3.59
N ASN A 443 7.37 -3.10 -3.37
CA ASN A 443 7.55 -4.38 -2.70
C ASN A 443 8.01 -5.44 -3.72
N HIS A 444 8.72 -6.46 -3.24
CA HIS A 444 9.31 -7.45 -4.12
C HIS A 444 9.22 -8.89 -3.62
N SER A 445 8.98 -9.82 -4.54
CA SER A 445 9.18 -11.26 -4.33
C SER A 445 10.31 -11.75 -5.24
N THR A 446 11.36 -12.33 -4.64
CA THR A 446 12.57 -12.80 -5.36
C THR A 446 12.57 -14.29 -5.66
N GLY A 447 11.52 -15.01 -5.26
CA GLY A 447 11.44 -16.47 -5.37
C GLY A 447 11.53 -17.01 -6.79
N SER A 448 12.70 -17.48 -7.18
CA SER A 448 12.93 -18.20 -8.44
C SER A 448 13.62 -19.56 -8.25
N SER A 449 13.56 -20.15 -7.05
CA SER A 449 14.28 -21.39 -6.71
C SER A 449 13.33 -22.56 -6.43
N PHE A 450 13.23 -23.49 -7.39
CA PHE A 450 12.59 -24.82 -7.40
C PHE A 450 12.29 -25.51 -6.03
N PRO A 451 11.18 -26.26 -5.84
CA PRO A 451 10.05 -26.55 -6.73
C PRO A 451 8.72 -26.12 -6.11
N SER A 452 8.55 -24.86 -5.70
CA SER A 452 7.22 -24.33 -5.40
C SER A 452 6.74 -23.52 -6.62
N PRO A 453 5.73 -23.98 -7.37
CA PRO A 453 5.17 -23.25 -8.53
C PRO A 453 4.34 -22.02 -8.13
N LEU A 454 4.44 -21.56 -6.87
CA LEU A 454 3.56 -20.55 -6.28
C LEU A 454 4.29 -19.25 -5.91
N SER A 455 5.47 -18.96 -6.46
CA SER A 455 6.15 -17.70 -6.15
C SER A 455 5.48 -16.53 -6.90
N GLY A 456 5.08 -15.47 -6.21
CA GLY A 456 4.39 -14.35 -6.84
C GLY A 456 3.82 -13.30 -5.90
N GLY A 457 3.21 -12.26 -6.47
CA GLY A 457 2.58 -11.19 -5.71
C GLY A 457 3.64 -10.24 -5.16
N GLY A 458 4.33 -9.51 -6.03
CA GLY A 458 5.36 -8.54 -5.63
C GLY A 458 4.79 -7.54 -4.62
N GLY A 459 3.61 -6.99 -4.92
CA GLY A 459 2.80 -6.24 -3.97
C GLY A 459 2.04 -7.17 -3.04
N ILE A 460 1.10 -7.94 -3.59
CA ILE A 460 0.16 -8.76 -2.83
C ILE A 460 0.06 -10.19 -3.38
N GLY A 461 0.23 -11.19 -2.52
CA GLY A 461 -0.14 -12.58 -2.77
C GLY A 461 -1.47 -12.91 -2.08
N ASN A 462 -2.49 -13.31 -2.84
CA ASN A 462 -3.78 -13.76 -2.30
C ASN A 462 -3.94 -15.27 -2.54
N ASN A 463 -3.68 -16.05 -1.50
CA ASN A 463 -3.60 -17.51 -1.53
C ASN A 463 -4.82 -18.12 -0.82
N GLY A 464 -5.86 -18.43 -1.59
CA GLY A 464 -7.12 -18.98 -1.05
C GLY A 464 -7.97 -17.98 -0.25
N GLY A 465 -7.47 -16.76 -0.03
CA GLY A 465 -8.15 -15.72 0.73
C GLY A 465 -9.19 -14.92 -0.07
N GLN A 466 -9.95 -14.10 0.66
CA GLN A 466 -10.82 -13.07 0.12
C GLN A 466 -10.12 -11.72 0.25
N LEU A 467 -9.84 -11.07 -0.89
CA LEU A 467 -9.18 -9.78 -0.94
C LEU A 467 -10.04 -8.76 -1.67
N THR A 468 -10.30 -7.62 -1.02
CA THR A 468 -10.88 -6.42 -1.65
C THR A 468 -9.88 -5.29 -1.59
N VAL A 469 -9.59 -4.67 -2.73
CA VAL A 469 -8.75 -3.48 -2.86
C VAL A 469 -9.59 -2.37 -3.46
N VAL A 470 -9.73 -1.27 -2.73
CA VAL A 470 -10.59 -0.14 -3.12
C VAL A 470 -9.87 1.19 -2.97
N LEU A 471 -10.08 2.10 -3.92
CA LEU A 471 -9.53 3.48 -3.88
C LEU A 471 -8.01 3.54 -3.60
N SER A 472 -7.28 2.51 -4.02
CA SER A 472 -5.88 2.33 -3.63
C SER A 472 -4.94 2.43 -4.82
N THR A 473 -3.63 2.50 -4.53
CA THR A 473 -2.57 2.48 -5.54
C THR A 473 -1.60 1.33 -5.28
N LEU A 474 -1.37 0.49 -6.29
CA LEU A 474 -0.36 -0.56 -6.29
C LEU A 474 0.68 -0.23 -7.37
N GLU A 475 1.88 0.19 -6.98
CA GLU A 475 2.85 0.67 -7.97
C GLU A 475 4.29 0.19 -7.80
N GLY A 476 4.98 -0.03 -8.93
CA GLY A 476 6.41 -0.35 -8.92
C GLY A 476 6.76 -1.65 -8.20
N ASN A 477 5.79 -2.53 -7.95
CA ASN A 477 6.03 -3.80 -7.28
C ASN A 477 6.57 -4.83 -8.27
N THR A 478 7.43 -5.72 -7.79
CA THR A 478 8.16 -6.66 -8.66
C THR A 478 8.07 -8.09 -8.16
N ALA A 479 7.80 -9.05 -9.06
CA ALA A 479 7.82 -10.46 -8.73
C ALA A 479 8.74 -11.21 -9.69
N ALA A 480 9.50 -12.18 -9.18
CA ALA A 480 10.37 -13.01 -10.01
C ALA A 480 9.62 -14.00 -10.92
N ASP A 481 8.31 -14.22 -10.70
CA ASP A 481 7.51 -15.14 -11.49
C ASP A 481 6.12 -14.56 -11.80
N ARG A 482 5.17 -14.58 -10.86
CA ARG A 482 3.76 -14.20 -11.14
C ARG A 482 3.29 -12.96 -10.40
N GLY A 483 2.49 -12.12 -11.06
CA GLY A 483 1.74 -11.06 -10.39
C GLY A 483 2.65 -9.99 -9.80
N GLY A 484 3.16 -9.07 -10.61
CA GLY A 484 4.04 -8.00 -10.12
C GLY A 484 3.33 -7.15 -9.07
N GLY A 485 2.10 -6.72 -9.40
CA GLY A 485 1.20 -6.07 -8.45
C GLY A 485 0.52 -7.09 -7.55
N ILE A 486 -0.34 -7.93 -8.13
CA ILE A 486 -1.13 -8.93 -7.40
C ILE A 486 -1.00 -10.31 -8.05
N PHE A 487 -0.72 -11.32 -7.23
CA PHE A 487 -0.92 -12.72 -7.60
C PHE A 487 -2.11 -13.27 -6.82
N SER A 488 -3.16 -13.70 -7.51
CA SER A 488 -4.35 -14.30 -6.89
C SER A 488 -4.50 -15.73 -7.35
N HIS A 489 -4.51 -16.67 -6.40
CA HIS A 489 -4.71 -18.08 -6.70
C HIS A 489 -5.64 -18.72 -5.67
N SER A 490 -6.58 -19.55 -6.14
CA SER A 490 -7.56 -20.25 -5.30
C SER A 490 -8.50 -19.38 -4.42
N GLY A 491 -8.42 -18.05 -4.51
CA GLY A 491 -9.21 -17.09 -3.75
C GLY A 491 -10.05 -16.16 -4.62
N THR A 492 -10.68 -15.16 -4.00
CA THR A 492 -11.42 -14.10 -4.69
C THR A 492 -10.70 -12.76 -4.55
N LEU A 493 -10.62 -12.01 -5.64
CA LEU A 493 -10.04 -10.67 -5.68
C LEU A 493 -11.03 -9.69 -6.33
N ASP A 494 -11.40 -8.65 -5.59
CA ASP A 494 -12.11 -7.49 -6.10
C ASP A 494 -11.15 -6.28 -6.11
N VAL A 495 -10.94 -5.68 -7.28
CA VAL A 495 -10.14 -4.45 -7.48
C VAL A 495 -11.09 -3.37 -7.98
N ILE A 496 -11.34 -2.35 -7.16
CA ILE A 496 -12.40 -1.37 -7.37
C ILE A 496 -11.83 0.04 -7.26
N ASP A 497 -12.09 0.91 -8.23
CA ASP A 497 -11.64 2.31 -8.20
C ASP A 497 -10.13 2.45 -7.89
N THR A 498 -9.31 1.49 -8.34
CA THR A 498 -7.92 1.32 -7.90
C THR A 498 -6.96 1.45 -9.09
N THR A 499 -5.76 1.96 -8.84
CA THR A 499 -4.68 2.06 -9.82
C THR A 499 -3.62 1.00 -9.61
N LEU A 500 -3.32 0.19 -10.64
CA LEU A 500 -2.16 -0.71 -10.68
C LEU A 500 -1.18 -0.20 -11.74
N ALA A 501 -0.03 0.32 -11.31
CA ALA A 501 0.90 1.03 -12.19
C ALA A 501 2.31 0.47 -12.16
N HIS A 502 2.96 0.32 -13.31
CA HIS A 502 4.40 0.05 -13.36
C HIS A 502 4.87 -1.17 -12.56
N ASN A 503 3.99 -2.17 -12.38
CA ASN A 503 4.36 -3.41 -11.73
C ASN A 503 4.98 -4.38 -12.74
N SER A 504 5.92 -5.21 -12.30
CA SER A 504 6.70 -6.08 -13.17
C SER A 504 6.75 -7.53 -12.70
N ALA A 505 6.57 -8.48 -13.62
CA ALA A 505 6.74 -9.91 -13.36
C ALA A 505 7.15 -10.69 -14.61
N VAL A 506 7.25 -12.03 -14.53
CA VAL A 506 7.37 -12.87 -15.72
C VAL A 506 5.98 -13.09 -16.36
N GLU A 507 4.96 -13.28 -15.53
CA GLU A 507 3.57 -13.47 -15.94
C GLU A 507 2.64 -12.58 -15.08
N GLY A 508 1.79 -11.79 -15.73
CA GLY A 508 0.88 -10.87 -15.06
C GLY A 508 1.62 -9.70 -14.40
N GLY A 509 2.07 -8.73 -15.19
CA GLY A 509 2.79 -7.57 -14.66
C GLY A 509 1.96 -6.84 -13.60
N GLY A 510 0.70 -6.52 -13.93
CA GLY A 510 -0.28 -6.00 -12.97
C GLY A 510 -0.87 -7.11 -12.11
N ILE A 511 -1.65 -8.02 -12.72
CA ILE A 511 -2.35 -9.12 -12.03
C ILE A 511 -2.02 -10.45 -12.72
N SER A 512 -1.67 -11.47 -11.95
CA SER A 512 -1.72 -12.87 -12.39
C SER A 512 -2.80 -13.62 -11.61
N ASN A 513 -3.64 -14.35 -12.34
CA ASN A 513 -4.72 -15.17 -11.81
C ASN A 513 -4.59 -16.60 -12.34
N GLY A 514 -4.19 -17.54 -11.49
CA GLY A 514 -3.93 -18.91 -11.93
C GLY A 514 -3.36 -19.82 -10.83
N GLU A 515 -3.43 -21.13 -11.08
CA GLU A 515 -2.87 -22.24 -10.28
C GLU A 515 -3.58 -22.66 -8.97
N PRO A 516 -3.52 -23.96 -8.63
CA PRO A 516 -4.05 -25.05 -9.44
C PRO A 516 -5.59 -25.13 -9.41
N THR A 517 -6.24 -24.54 -8.39
CA THR A 517 -7.69 -24.67 -8.16
C THR A 517 -8.55 -23.53 -8.74
N GLY A 518 -7.92 -22.51 -9.32
CA GLY A 518 -8.60 -21.41 -10.04
C GLY A 518 -9.14 -20.33 -9.10
N GLY A 519 -8.66 -19.09 -9.25
CA GLY A 519 -9.19 -17.91 -8.56
C GLY A 519 -10.22 -17.16 -9.40
N TRP A 520 -11.00 -16.29 -8.75
CA TRP A 520 -11.91 -15.35 -9.41
C TRP A 520 -11.44 -13.91 -9.20
N VAL A 521 -11.21 -13.19 -10.30
CA VAL A 521 -10.80 -11.79 -10.29
C VAL A 521 -11.88 -10.91 -10.88
N ASN A 522 -12.17 -9.81 -10.22
CA ASN A 522 -13.12 -8.80 -10.68
C ASN A 522 -12.46 -7.42 -10.59
N VAL A 523 -12.35 -6.74 -11.73
CA VAL A 523 -11.74 -5.41 -11.85
C VAL A 523 -12.81 -4.43 -12.31
N ILE A 524 -13.08 -3.41 -11.50
CA ILE A 524 -14.16 -2.45 -11.71
C ILE A 524 -13.61 -1.04 -11.57
N ASN A 525 -13.95 -0.13 -12.50
CA ASN A 525 -13.61 1.29 -12.43
C ASN A 525 -12.11 1.58 -12.21
N SER A 526 -11.25 0.65 -12.63
CA SER A 526 -9.84 0.64 -12.24
C SER A 526 -8.94 0.91 -13.43
N THR A 527 -7.70 1.32 -13.16
CA THR A 527 -6.71 1.58 -14.20
C THR A 527 -5.47 0.73 -13.98
N LEU A 528 -5.19 -0.14 -14.95
CA LEU A 528 -3.97 -0.94 -15.01
C LEU A 528 -3.08 -0.34 -16.10
N PHE A 529 -2.00 0.34 -15.73
CA PHE A 529 -1.17 0.99 -16.73
C PHE A 529 0.34 0.83 -16.55
N GLY A 530 1.06 0.78 -17.67
CA GLY A 530 2.52 0.72 -17.65
C GLY A 530 3.09 -0.53 -16.98
N ASN A 531 2.29 -1.58 -16.76
CA ASN A 531 2.75 -2.82 -16.15
C ASN A 531 3.44 -3.70 -17.20
N SER A 532 4.46 -4.43 -16.77
CA SER A 532 5.34 -5.21 -17.66
C SER A 532 5.39 -6.68 -17.24
N ALA A 533 5.22 -7.58 -18.21
CA ALA A 533 5.46 -9.01 -18.01
C ALA A 533 6.48 -9.51 -19.03
N ASP A 534 7.46 -10.32 -18.62
CA ASP A 534 8.41 -10.86 -19.61
C ASP A 534 7.74 -11.78 -20.64
N LYS A 535 6.63 -12.44 -20.27
CA LYS A 535 5.95 -13.44 -21.12
C LYS A 535 4.47 -13.13 -21.36
N LEU A 536 3.64 -13.20 -20.32
CA LEU A 536 2.19 -13.28 -20.49
C LEU A 536 1.50 -12.17 -19.72
N GLY A 537 0.64 -11.39 -20.39
CA GLY A 537 -0.27 -10.47 -19.72
C GLY A 537 0.45 -9.31 -19.03
N GLY A 538 0.74 -8.23 -19.74
CA GLY A 538 1.38 -7.05 -19.12
C GLY A 538 0.48 -6.46 -18.04
N GLY A 539 -0.80 -6.23 -18.39
CA GLY A 539 -1.83 -5.82 -17.44
C GLY A 539 -2.35 -7.01 -16.62
N ILE A 540 -2.99 -7.96 -17.28
CA ILE A 540 -3.61 -9.13 -16.63
C ILE A 540 -3.20 -10.43 -17.34
N GLU A 541 -2.78 -11.40 -16.56
CA GLU A 541 -2.63 -12.78 -16.96
C GLU A 541 -3.71 -13.62 -16.24
N ASN A 542 -4.48 -14.41 -16.98
CA ASN A 542 -5.51 -15.29 -16.44
C ASN A 542 -5.42 -16.68 -17.05
N SER A 543 -4.96 -17.68 -16.30
CA SER A 543 -4.69 -19.03 -16.79
C SER A 543 -5.32 -20.15 -15.95
N PHE A 544 -5.08 -21.39 -16.37
CA PHE A 544 -5.52 -22.62 -15.70
C PHE A 544 -7.05 -22.69 -15.49
N ASN A 545 -7.50 -22.92 -14.25
CA ASN A 545 -8.91 -23.02 -13.92
C ASN A 545 -9.54 -21.66 -13.57
N ALA A 546 -8.80 -20.56 -13.73
CA ALA A 546 -9.20 -19.25 -13.22
C ALA A 546 -10.15 -18.48 -14.15
N GLY A 547 -10.98 -17.62 -13.56
CA GLY A 547 -11.91 -16.75 -14.25
C GLY A 547 -11.72 -15.28 -13.87
N ALA A 548 -11.99 -14.38 -14.83
CA ALA A 548 -11.90 -12.95 -14.58
C ALA A 548 -12.97 -12.12 -15.29
N VAL A 549 -13.36 -11.02 -14.67
CA VAL A 549 -14.26 -10.00 -15.23
C VAL A 549 -13.61 -8.63 -15.08
N VAL A 550 -13.57 -7.88 -16.17
CA VAL A 550 -13.10 -6.49 -16.19
C VAL A 550 -14.23 -5.62 -16.70
N THR A 551 -14.67 -4.66 -15.89
CA THR A 551 -15.82 -3.80 -16.20
C THR A 551 -15.44 -2.34 -16.01
N ASN A 552 -15.84 -1.48 -16.95
CA ASN A 552 -15.71 -0.03 -16.81
C ASN A 552 -14.31 0.42 -16.43
N SER A 553 -13.28 -0.24 -16.98
CA SER A 553 -11.89 -0.11 -16.56
C SER A 553 -10.98 0.23 -17.74
N THR A 554 -9.82 0.79 -17.44
CA THR A 554 -8.82 1.21 -18.44
C THR A 554 -7.53 0.39 -18.30
N LEU A 555 -7.15 -0.36 -19.34
CA LEU A 555 -5.88 -1.08 -19.42
C LEU A 555 -5.00 -0.40 -20.49
N SER A 556 -3.95 0.29 -20.07
CA SER A 556 -3.20 1.18 -20.97
C SER A 556 -1.69 1.06 -20.87
N GLY A 557 -0.98 1.05 -22.00
CA GLY A 557 0.49 1.11 -21.97
C GLY A 557 1.17 -0.08 -21.30
N ASN A 558 0.51 -1.24 -21.19
CA ASN A 558 1.09 -2.43 -20.60
C ASN A 558 1.89 -3.23 -21.64
N GLU A 559 2.94 -3.91 -21.20
CA GLU A 559 3.90 -4.60 -22.08
C GLU A 559 4.02 -6.09 -21.73
N ALA A 560 4.02 -6.96 -22.75
CA ALA A 560 4.36 -8.38 -22.59
C ALA A 560 4.95 -9.02 -23.86
N GLU A 561 5.33 -10.29 -23.82
CA GLU A 561 5.56 -11.07 -25.05
C GLU A 561 4.21 -11.34 -25.76
N GLN A 562 3.19 -11.73 -25.00
CA GLN A 562 1.86 -12.07 -25.51
C GLN A 562 0.78 -11.46 -24.64
N GLY A 563 -0.19 -10.75 -25.25
CA GLY A 563 -1.26 -10.10 -24.50
C GLY A 563 -0.76 -8.91 -23.70
N GLY A 564 -0.34 -7.83 -24.36
CA GLY A 564 0.20 -6.64 -23.67
C GLY A 564 -0.77 -6.13 -22.61
N GLY A 565 -2.04 -5.95 -22.98
CA GLY A 565 -3.11 -5.67 -22.02
C GLY A 565 -3.52 -6.91 -21.23
N VAL A 566 -4.01 -7.95 -21.92
CA VAL A 566 -4.53 -9.19 -21.30
C VAL A 566 -4.06 -10.43 -22.04
N TYR A 567 -3.58 -11.42 -21.29
CA TYR A 567 -3.45 -12.80 -21.73
C TYR A 567 -4.46 -13.70 -21.01
N HIS A 568 -5.27 -14.45 -21.76
CA HIS A 568 -6.25 -15.39 -21.22
C HIS A 568 -5.99 -16.82 -21.72
N ALA A 569 -5.84 -17.76 -20.79
CA ALA A 569 -5.83 -19.20 -21.01
C ALA A 569 -6.67 -19.97 -19.95
N GLY A 570 -7.47 -19.26 -19.16
CA GLY A 570 -8.28 -19.80 -18.07
C GLY A 570 -9.62 -20.40 -18.51
N THR A 571 -10.59 -20.52 -17.60
CA THR A 571 -11.91 -21.09 -17.91
C THR A 571 -12.89 -20.09 -18.51
N GLY A 572 -12.72 -18.80 -18.21
CA GLY A 572 -13.45 -17.72 -18.86
C GLY A 572 -12.92 -16.33 -18.52
N PHE A 573 -13.01 -15.42 -19.48
CA PHE A 573 -12.73 -14.00 -19.29
C PHE A 573 -13.87 -13.16 -19.87
N SER A 574 -14.23 -12.08 -19.20
CA SER A 574 -15.20 -11.10 -19.69
C SER A 574 -14.65 -9.68 -19.61
N LEU A 575 -14.75 -8.93 -20.71
CA LEU A 575 -14.39 -7.53 -20.79
C LEU A 575 -15.61 -6.72 -21.22
N TYR A 576 -16.08 -5.81 -20.35
CA TYR A 576 -17.27 -5.01 -20.60
C TYR A 576 -17.05 -3.53 -20.37
N SER A 577 -17.57 -2.69 -21.28
CA SER A 577 -17.54 -1.22 -21.15
C SER A 577 -16.15 -0.68 -20.80
N SER A 578 -15.09 -1.29 -21.33
CA SER A 578 -13.71 -1.03 -20.91
C SER A 578 -12.85 -0.55 -22.08
N THR A 579 -11.74 0.11 -21.77
CA THR A 579 -10.80 0.63 -22.78
C THR A 579 -9.44 -0.07 -22.64
N VAL A 580 -8.99 -0.74 -23.70
CA VAL A 580 -7.70 -1.41 -23.80
C VAL A 580 -6.90 -0.75 -24.92
N ALA A 581 -5.96 0.12 -24.55
CA ALA A 581 -5.27 1.00 -25.49
C ALA A 581 -3.76 1.08 -25.25
N ASP A 582 -3.01 1.40 -26.30
CA ASP A 582 -1.56 1.66 -26.22
C ASP A 582 -0.73 0.51 -25.62
N ASN A 583 -1.26 -0.71 -25.54
CA ASN A 583 -0.53 -1.86 -25.01
C ASN A 583 0.37 -2.49 -26.09
N THR A 584 1.48 -3.08 -25.65
CA THR A 584 2.51 -3.64 -26.52
C THR A 584 2.71 -5.12 -26.24
N ALA A 585 2.67 -5.96 -27.28
CA ALA A 585 3.03 -7.37 -27.18
C ALA A 585 4.15 -7.69 -28.16
N SER A 586 5.30 -8.27 -27.79
CA SER A 586 6.39 -8.51 -28.76
C SER A 586 6.12 -9.63 -29.78
N VAL A 587 5.13 -10.49 -29.52
CA VAL A 587 4.75 -11.61 -30.40
C VAL A 587 3.35 -11.45 -30.98
N GLN A 588 2.29 -11.35 -30.16
CA GLN A 588 0.92 -11.18 -30.68
C GLN A 588 -0.09 -10.76 -29.61
N GLY A 589 -1.19 -10.16 -30.07
CA GLY A 589 -2.28 -9.67 -29.23
C GLY A 589 -1.82 -8.48 -28.41
N GLY A 590 -1.51 -7.36 -29.08
CA GLY A 590 -1.03 -6.14 -28.41
C GLY A 590 -1.95 -5.74 -27.25
N GLY A 591 -3.26 -5.71 -27.50
CA GLY A 591 -4.29 -5.52 -26.49
C GLY A 591 -4.66 -6.82 -25.81
N LEU A 592 -5.32 -7.73 -26.55
CA LEU A 592 -5.88 -8.97 -26.00
C LEU A 592 -5.32 -10.22 -26.71
N ARG A 593 -4.89 -11.20 -25.93
CA ARG A 593 -4.58 -12.55 -26.40
C ARG A 593 -5.49 -13.57 -25.73
N ASN A 594 -6.26 -14.32 -26.52
CA ASN A 594 -6.99 -15.49 -26.07
C ASN A 594 -6.32 -16.81 -26.52
N ASN A 595 -6.13 -17.70 -25.57
CA ASN A 595 -5.75 -19.11 -25.71
C ASN A 595 -6.65 -20.03 -24.85
N GLY A 596 -7.67 -19.47 -24.21
CA GLY A 596 -8.69 -20.17 -23.44
C GLY A 596 -9.97 -20.45 -24.25
N PRO A 597 -10.91 -21.22 -23.70
CA PRO A 597 -12.11 -21.65 -24.41
C PRO A 597 -13.17 -20.54 -24.52
N ARG A 598 -13.12 -19.48 -23.70
CA ARG A 598 -14.18 -18.44 -23.63
C ARG A 598 -13.63 -17.07 -23.24
N PHE A 599 -13.62 -16.14 -24.19
CA PHE A 599 -13.37 -14.73 -23.93
C PHE A 599 -14.54 -13.91 -24.50
N PHE A 600 -15.34 -13.31 -23.62
CA PHE A 600 -16.45 -12.43 -23.98
C PHE A 600 -16.01 -10.95 -23.98
N VAL A 601 -16.39 -10.21 -25.02
CA VAL A 601 -16.08 -8.78 -25.13
C VAL A 601 -17.35 -8.04 -25.57
N GLY A 602 -17.75 -7.00 -24.83
CA GLY A 602 -18.92 -6.19 -25.14
C GLY A 602 -18.74 -4.73 -24.76
N ASN A 603 -19.32 -3.80 -25.53
CA ASN A 603 -19.25 -2.36 -25.29
C ASN A 603 -17.83 -1.81 -25.07
N SER A 604 -16.78 -2.46 -25.59
CA SER A 604 -15.39 -2.14 -25.22
C SER A 604 -14.58 -1.61 -26.38
N ILE A 605 -13.60 -0.74 -26.08
CA ILE A 605 -12.59 -0.25 -27.03
C ILE A 605 -11.35 -1.11 -26.87
N VAL A 606 -10.86 -1.71 -27.95
CA VAL A 606 -9.57 -2.40 -28.03
C VAL A 606 -8.86 -1.90 -29.29
N ALA A 607 -8.03 -0.87 -29.14
CA ALA A 607 -7.42 -0.16 -30.26
C ALA A 607 -6.09 0.47 -29.86
N THR A 608 -5.31 0.95 -30.85
CA THR A 608 -3.98 1.58 -30.67
C THR A 608 -2.90 0.69 -30.05
N ASN A 609 -3.13 -0.62 -29.97
CA ASN A 609 -2.14 -1.56 -29.44
C ASN A 609 -1.18 -2.02 -30.55
N THR A 610 0.08 -2.31 -30.21
CA THR A 610 1.15 -2.58 -31.21
C THR A 610 1.49 -4.07 -31.38
N ASN A 611 2.08 -4.41 -32.56
CA ASN A 611 2.36 -5.74 -33.13
C ASN A 611 1.15 -6.45 -33.81
N ASP A 612 0.85 -5.92 -35.00
CA ASP A 612 -0.02 -6.39 -36.10
C ASP A 612 -1.50 -6.64 -35.82
N SER A 613 -1.97 -6.81 -34.58
CA SER A 613 -3.41 -6.87 -34.28
C SER A 613 -3.72 -6.49 -32.83
N ASP A 614 -4.81 -5.76 -32.62
CA ASP A 614 -5.28 -5.39 -31.29
C ASP A 614 -5.73 -6.63 -30.49
N VAL A 615 -6.21 -7.65 -31.20
CA VAL A 615 -6.73 -8.90 -30.65
C VAL A 615 -6.12 -10.11 -31.34
N SER A 616 -5.89 -11.18 -30.58
CA SER A 616 -5.43 -12.46 -31.12
C SER A 616 -6.10 -13.67 -30.47
N GLY A 617 -6.54 -14.64 -31.27
CA GLY A 617 -7.26 -15.84 -30.80
C GLY A 617 -8.78 -15.78 -31.03
N ASP A 618 -9.52 -16.73 -30.45
CA ASP A 618 -10.97 -16.82 -30.66
C ASP A 618 -11.75 -16.00 -29.62
N PHE A 619 -12.67 -15.14 -30.03
CA PHE A 619 -13.50 -14.35 -29.12
C PHE A 619 -14.99 -14.58 -29.34
N VAL A 620 -15.78 -14.23 -28.32
CA VAL A 620 -17.23 -14.19 -28.41
C VAL A 620 -17.68 -12.74 -28.21
N SER A 621 -17.89 -12.03 -29.32
CA SER A 621 -18.46 -10.69 -29.28
C SER A 621 -19.87 -10.71 -28.67
N GLN A 622 -20.10 -9.87 -27.67
CA GLN A 622 -21.42 -9.50 -27.15
C GLN A 622 -21.98 -8.25 -27.84
N GLY A 623 -21.30 -7.77 -28.89
CA GLY A 623 -21.69 -6.61 -29.68
C GLY A 623 -21.16 -5.27 -29.15
N TYR A 624 -21.34 -4.25 -29.98
CA TYR A 624 -21.02 -2.85 -29.69
C TYR A 624 -19.56 -2.61 -29.29
N ASN A 625 -18.63 -3.37 -29.84
CA ASN A 625 -17.21 -3.19 -29.60
C ASN A 625 -16.57 -2.29 -30.66
N LEU A 626 -15.51 -1.57 -30.30
CA LEU A 626 -14.62 -0.91 -31.22
C LEU A 626 -13.27 -1.61 -31.19
N ILE A 627 -12.95 -2.33 -32.26
CA ILE A 627 -11.67 -3.03 -32.42
C ILE A 627 -10.86 -2.32 -33.52
N GLY A 628 -9.69 -1.80 -33.18
CA GLY A 628 -8.83 -1.08 -34.12
C GLY A 628 -8.43 -1.97 -35.30
N SER A 629 -7.82 -3.13 -35.02
CA SER A 629 -7.56 -4.21 -35.97
C SER A 629 -8.02 -5.56 -35.43
N GLY A 630 -8.97 -6.18 -36.12
CA GLY A 630 -9.49 -7.51 -35.82
C GLY A 630 -8.72 -8.68 -36.44
N ASP A 631 -7.72 -8.44 -37.29
CA ASP A 631 -7.16 -9.46 -38.20
C ASP A 631 -6.46 -10.64 -37.49
N GLY A 632 -6.02 -10.46 -36.24
CA GLY A 632 -5.41 -11.53 -35.44
C GLY A 632 -6.41 -12.41 -34.70
N GLY A 633 -7.69 -12.01 -34.63
CA GLY A 633 -8.73 -12.67 -33.84
C GLY A 633 -9.92 -13.14 -34.66
N SER A 634 -10.69 -14.07 -34.09
CA SER A 634 -11.99 -14.48 -34.63
C SER A 634 -13.12 -14.00 -33.72
N GLY A 635 -14.35 -13.91 -34.26
CA GLY A 635 -15.54 -13.54 -33.49
C GLY A 635 -15.94 -12.05 -33.56
N PHE A 636 -15.10 -11.19 -34.12
CA PHE A 636 -15.42 -9.80 -34.44
C PHE A 636 -15.61 -9.64 -35.94
N ILE A 637 -16.75 -9.09 -36.37
CA ILE A 637 -17.04 -8.82 -37.78
C ILE A 637 -17.63 -7.42 -37.87
N ASN A 638 -17.02 -6.56 -38.68
CA ASN A 638 -17.47 -5.19 -38.86
C ASN A 638 -18.96 -5.12 -39.27
N GLY A 639 -19.75 -4.35 -38.53
CA GLY A 639 -21.19 -4.16 -38.73
C GLY A 639 -22.08 -5.32 -38.27
N VAL A 640 -21.53 -6.40 -37.72
CA VAL A 640 -22.31 -7.48 -37.09
C VAL A 640 -22.36 -7.24 -35.59
N ASN A 641 -23.55 -7.39 -34.98
CA ASN A 641 -23.79 -7.03 -33.57
C ASN A 641 -23.37 -5.58 -33.24
N ASP A 642 -23.42 -4.68 -34.23
CA ASP A 642 -22.98 -3.29 -34.12
C ASP A 642 -21.49 -3.13 -33.71
N ASP A 643 -20.65 -4.15 -33.94
CA ASP A 643 -19.20 -4.03 -33.78
C ASP A 643 -18.59 -3.14 -34.88
N ILE A 644 -17.70 -2.25 -34.49
CA ILE A 644 -16.87 -1.42 -35.37
C ILE A 644 -15.48 -2.06 -35.39
N VAL A 645 -15.09 -2.63 -36.54
CA VAL A 645 -13.86 -3.46 -36.64
C VAL A 645 -13.04 -3.01 -37.84
N GLY A 646 -11.81 -2.58 -37.59
CA GLY A 646 -10.81 -2.33 -38.64
C GLY A 646 -9.93 -3.53 -38.96
N THR A 647 -8.98 -3.32 -39.85
CA THR A 647 -7.98 -4.33 -40.27
C THR A 647 -6.58 -3.80 -40.01
N SER A 648 -5.55 -4.63 -40.06
CA SER A 648 -4.17 -4.19 -39.84
C SER A 648 -3.70 -3.23 -40.92
N ALA A 649 -4.24 -3.35 -42.14
CA ALA A 649 -3.98 -2.43 -43.24
C ALA A 649 -4.75 -1.10 -43.13
N ASN A 650 -5.91 -1.10 -42.46
CA ASN A 650 -6.75 0.08 -42.27
C ASN A 650 -7.36 0.04 -40.85
N PRO A 651 -6.56 0.31 -39.81
CA PRO A 651 -7.05 0.22 -38.44
C PRO A 651 -8.07 1.32 -38.17
N VAL A 652 -9.11 1.02 -37.40
CA VAL A 652 -10.07 2.03 -36.93
C VAL A 652 -9.40 2.82 -35.81
N ASN A 653 -9.24 4.13 -36.02
CA ASN A 653 -8.80 5.02 -34.98
C ASN A 653 -9.97 5.30 -34.00
N PRO A 654 -9.83 5.00 -32.70
CA PRO A 654 -10.89 5.24 -31.73
C PRO A 654 -11.04 6.73 -31.37
N LEU A 655 -10.08 7.58 -31.79
CA LEU A 655 -10.01 9.01 -31.50
C LEU A 655 -10.14 9.26 -29.99
N ILE A 656 -9.20 8.72 -29.24
CA ILE A 656 -9.07 8.91 -27.80
C ILE A 656 -7.90 9.84 -27.48
N GLU A 657 -8.00 10.61 -26.41
CA GLU A 657 -6.89 11.41 -25.89
C GLU A 657 -5.91 10.52 -25.09
N PRO A 658 -4.65 10.97 -24.85
CA PRO A 658 -3.71 10.23 -24.01
C PRO A 658 -4.27 9.94 -22.61
N LEU A 659 -3.75 8.89 -21.97
CA LEU A 659 -4.15 8.53 -20.61
C LEU A 659 -3.88 9.70 -19.65
N ALA A 660 -4.93 10.21 -19.02
CA ALA A 660 -4.86 11.38 -18.16
C ALA A 660 -5.85 11.28 -16.99
N ASP A 661 -5.67 12.16 -16.01
CA ASP A 661 -6.71 12.41 -15.01
C ASP A 661 -7.82 13.26 -15.66
N ASN A 662 -8.92 12.60 -16.02
CA ASN A 662 -10.10 13.25 -16.61
C ASN A 662 -11.24 13.42 -15.58
N GLY A 663 -10.88 13.46 -14.29
CA GLY A 663 -11.79 13.36 -13.16
C GLY A 663 -12.17 11.91 -12.83
N GLY A 664 -12.56 11.66 -11.58
CA GLY A 664 -12.83 10.31 -11.07
C GLY A 664 -11.70 9.81 -10.15
N PRO A 665 -11.80 8.56 -9.66
CA PRO A 665 -10.79 7.98 -8.77
C PRO A 665 -9.52 7.51 -9.49
N THR A 666 -9.59 7.23 -10.79
CA THR A 666 -8.49 6.65 -11.58
C THR A 666 -8.41 7.27 -12.98
N LYS A 667 -7.23 7.19 -13.64
CA LYS A 667 -6.98 7.80 -14.96
C LYS A 667 -7.74 7.08 -16.08
N THR A 668 -8.16 7.83 -17.10
CA THR A 668 -8.92 7.30 -18.27
C THR A 668 -8.40 7.88 -19.58
N HIS A 669 -8.85 7.32 -20.71
CA HIS A 669 -8.72 7.94 -22.03
C HIS A 669 -10.02 8.67 -22.39
N ALA A 670 -9.97 10.00 -22.53
CA ALA A 670 -11.13 10.78 -22.93
C ALA A 670 -11.46 10.60 -24.42
N LEU A 671 -12.75 10.61 -24.78
CA LEU A 671 -13.17 10.53 -26.18
C LEU A 671 -13.04 11.89 -26.87
N LEU A 672 -12.39 11.91 -28.04
CA LEU A 672 -12.16 13.14 -28.79
C LEU A 672 -13.42 13.56 -29.56
N ASN A 673 -13.78 14.84 -29.44
CA ASN A 673 -14.82 15.47 -30.24
C ASN A 673 -14.39 16.89 -30.62
N ARG A 674 -13.67 17.03 -31.75
CA ARG A 674 -13.13 18.33 -32.20
C ARG A 674 -13.60 18.71 -33.60
N GLN A 675 -13.85 20.00 -33.79
CA GLN A 675 -13.88 20.62 -35.12
C GLN A 675 -12.45 20.88 -35.57
N ILE A 676 -12.02 20.22 -36.64
CA ILE A 676 -10.70 20.41 -37.22
C ILE A 676 -10.79 21.50 -38.29
N GLU A 677 -10.10 22.62 -38.10
CA GLU A 677 -9.69 23.53 -39.18
C GLU A 677 -8.15 23.56 -39.19
N GLN A 678 -7.54 22.82 -40.11
CA GLN A 678 -6.08 22.77 -40.25
C GLN A 678 -5.63 23.35 -41.60
N LEU A 679 -4.53 24.11 -41.55
CA LEU A 679 -3.98 24.90 -42.65
C LEU A 679 -2.58 24.40 -42.99
N TYR A 680 -2.44 23.60 -44.05
CA TYR A 680 -1.15 23.10 -44.51
C TYR A 680 -0.57 24.07 -45.53
N ARG A 681 0.54 24.74 -45.20
CA ARG A 681 1.27 25.59 -46.17
C ARG A 681 2.38 24.74 -46.80
N GLY A 682 2.25 24.42 -48.09
CA GLY A 682 3.39 24.02 -48.89
C GLY A 682 4.39 25.17 -48.91
N GLY A 683 5.62 24.92 -48.49
CA GLY A 683 6.69 25.92 -48.53
C GLY A 683 6.94 26.40 -49.97
N ARG A 684 7.49 27.61 -50.09
CA ARG A 684 7.95 28.16 -51.37
C ARG A 684 9.19 27.39 -51.83
N MET A 685 9.10 26.53 -52.84
CA MET A 685 10.19 25.64 -53.26
C MET A 685 10.37 25.59 -54.78
N ASP A 686 11.64 25.48 -55.23
CA ASP A 686 12.09 25.59 -56.62
C ASP A 686 11.99 24.27 -57.42
N ASN A 687 11.95 24.38 -58.76
CA ASN A 687 11.68 23.33 -59.76
C ASN A 687 12.61 22.09 -59.71
N PHE A 688 12.08 20.92 -60.07
CA PHE A 688 12.84 19.68 -60.21
C PHE A 688 13.40 19.52 -61.65
N SER A 689 14.63 19.04 -61.78
CA SER A 689 15.24 18.59 -63.04
C SER A 689 16.10 17.36 -62.78
N LEU A 690 15.74 16.21 -63.36
CA LEU A 690 16.47 14.94 -63.20
C LEU A 690 17.86 14.90 -63.89
N ALA A 691 18.27 15.98 -64.56
CA ALA A 691 19.50 15.97 -65.36
C ALA A 691 20.80 16.28 -64.60
N ASN A 692 20.80 16.83 -63.38
CA ASN A 692 22.04 17.04 -62.61
C ASN A 692 21.74 17.05 -61.11
N GLY A 693 22.35 16.13 -60.37
CA GLY A 693 22.09 15.97 -58.93
C GLY A 693 22.32 17.23 -58.09
N VAL A 694 21.42 17.40 -57.12
CA VAL A 694 21.53 17.98 -55.75
C VAL A 694 20.33 18.87 -55.36
N GLU A 695 19.56 18.31 -54.40
CA GLU A 695 18.76 18.88 -53.28
C GLU A 695 17.32 19.46 -53.37
N ARG A 696 16.42 18.69 -52.70
CA ARG A 696 15.39 19.03 -51.66
C ARG A 696 14.04 19.65 -52.05
N ALA A 697 13.05 18.77 -52.19
CA ALA A 697 12.11 18.38 -51.12
C ALA A 697 11.86 16.88 -51.31
N ARG A 698 11.99 16.01 -50.28
CA ARG A 698 11.87 14.55 -50.46
C ARG A 698 10.43 14.20 -50.92
N PRO A 699 10.18 13.83 -52.20
CA PRO A 699 9.02 13.02 -52.48
C PRO A 699 9.31 11.62 -51.90
N SER A 700 8.27 10.87 -51.58
CA SER A 700 8.45 9.45 -51.27
C SER A 700 9.08 8.73 -52.49
N SER A 701 9.86 7.67 -52.26
CA SER A 701 10.61 6.98 -53.32
C SER A 701 9.72 6.48 -54.47
N GLY A 702 8.47 6.11 -54.18
CA GLY A 702 7.52 5.66 -55.20
C GLY A 702 6.99 6.76 -56.12
N LEU A 703 6.95 8.03 -55.68
CA LEU A 703 6.58 9.14 -56.57
C LEU A 703 7.67 9.40 -57.61
N VAL A 704 8.95 9.14 -57.27
CA VAL A 704 10.07 9.23 -58.21
C VAL A 704 9.97 8.14 -59.29
N ASP A 705 9.67 6.89 -58.90
CA ASP A 705 9.49 5.78 -59.84
C ASP A 705 8.26 5.97 -60.74
N ARG A 706 7.19 6.56 -60.23
CA ARG A 706 5.96 6.85 -60.98
C ARG A 706 6.11 8.02 -61.95
N LEU A 707 6.85 9.06 -61.58
CA LEU A 707 7.27 10.13 -62.51
C LEU A 707 8.16 9.56 -63.63
N GLN A 708 8.90 8.47 -63.36
CA GLN A 708 9.68 7.73 -64.35
C GLN A 708 8.79 6.88 -65.28
N GLU A 709 7.74 6.22 -64.78
CA GLU A 709 6.74 5.49 -65.59
C GLU A 709 5.95 6.40 -66.55
N ILE A 710 5.65 7.64 -66.13
CA ILE A 710 4.98 8.64 -66.99
C ILE A 710 5.92 9.10 -68.13
N GLU A 711 7.23 9.13 -67.90
CA GLU A 711 8.24 9.44 -68.93
C GLU A 711 8.49 8.26 -69.90
N ASP A 712 8.41 7.01 -69.42
CA ASP A 712 8.73 5.79 -70.18
C ASP A 712 7.55 5.23 -71.01
N LEU A 713 6.31 5.72 -70.82
CA LEU A 713 5.12 5.31 -71.57
C LEU A 713 4.95 6.02 -72.93
N THR A 714 5.95 5.89 -73.81
CA THR A 714 5.72 5.79 -75.27
C THR A 714 6.75 4.81 -75.86
N PRO A 715 6.41 3.81 -76.72
CA PRO A 715 5.17 3.58 -77.47
C PRO A 715 4.56 2.16 -77.28
N THR A 716 3.34 1.97 -77.79
CA THR A 716 2.58 0.70 -77.97
C THR A 716 1.61 0.24 -76.87
N VAL A 717 0.55 1.02 -76.59
CA VAL A 717 -0.83 0.50 -76.49
C VAL A 717 -1.80 1.60 -76.94
N GLU A 718 -2.49 1.39 -78.07
CA GLU A 718 -3.63 2.21 -78.49
C GLU A 718 -4.79 2.05 -77.48
N ASN A 719 -5.18 3.11 -76.75
CA ASN A 719 -6.57 3.49 -76.41
C ASN A 719 -6.76 4.40 -75.18
N VAL A 720 -5.80 5.25 -74.79
CA VAL A 720 -6.05 6.51 -74.06
C VAL A 720 -4.92 7.46 -74.49
N PHE A 721 -5.17 8.76 -74.66
CA PHE A 721 -4.26 9.80 -75.18
C PHE A 721 -4.14 9.94 -76.72
N PRO A 722 -4.79 10.96 -77.31
CA PRO A 722 -4.28 11.59 -78.52
C PRO A 722 -3.37 12.75 -78.12
N LEU A 723 -2.08 12.50 -77.89
CA LEU A 723 -1.08 13.57 -77.96
C LEU A 723 -0.83 13.82 -79.46
N MET A 724 -1.29 14.98 -79.96
CA MET A 724 -0.95 15.44 -81.30
C MET A 724 0.53 15.78 -81.36
N ASP A 725 1.22 15.10 -82.29
CA ASP A 725 2.55 15.38 -82.77
C ASP A 725 2.68 16.84 -83.23
N PHE A 726 3.60 17.60 -82.65
CA PHE A 726 4.00 18.94 -83.09
C PHE A 726 5.52 18.99 -83.37
N ASP A 727 5.97 18.15 -84.29
CA ASP A 727 7.08 18.52 -85.17
C ASP A 727 6.57 19.58 -86.18
N GLU A 728 6.64 20.88 -85.84
CA GLU A 728 6.72 21.95 -86.86
C GLU A 728 8.12 22.60 -86.91
N PRO A 729 8.61 22.99 -88.10
CA PRO A 729 10.02 23.22 -88.37
C PRO A 729 10.42 24.69 -88.13
N ASP A 730 10.58 25.07 -86.88
CA ASP A 730 11.02 26.41 -86.52
C ASP A 730 12.54 26.41 -86.28
N GLY A 731 13.29 26.97 -87.23
CA GLY A 731 14.76 26.92 -87.31
C GLY A 731 15.54 27.66 -86.20
N ASN A 732 15.39 27.26 -84.94
CA ASN A 732 16.22 27.70 -83.82
C ASN A 732 17.43 26.77 -83.57
N PRO A 733 18.58 27.31 -83.10
CA PRO A 733 19.78 26.52 -82.83
C PRO A 733 19.59 25.56 -81.63
N PRO A 734 20.39 24.49 -81.53
CA PRO A 734 20.16 23.42 -80.56
C PRO A 734 20.52 23.89 -79.14
N GLY A 735 19.51 24.25 -78.37
CA GLY A 735 19.58 24.49 -76.94
C GLY A 735 18.18 24.78 -76.43
N GLU A 736 17.67 23.91 -75.56
CA GLU A 736 16.28 23.85 -75.06
C GLU A 736 15.30 23.19 -76.05
N ARG A 737 15.35 21.85 -76.08
CA ARG A 737 14.15 21.06 -76.37
C ARG A 737 13.23 21.21 -75.16
N ASP A 738 11.97 21.56 -75.39
CA ASP A 738 10.92 21.55 -74.35
C ASP A 738 10.83 20.15 -73.75
N ILE A 739 11.32 20.00 -72.52
CA ILE A 739 11.10 18.81 -71.70
C ILE A 739 9.97 19.20 -70.76
N ASN A 740 8.80 18.56 -70.88
CA ASN A 740 7.73 18.72 -69.90
C ASN A 740 8.29 18.38 -68.51
N ARG A 741 8.28 19.34 -67.59
CA ARG A 741 8.71 19.15 -66.19
C ARG A 741 7.49 19.12 -65.27
N PHE A 742 7.62 18.48 -64.11
CA PHE A 742 6.53 18.28 -63.14
C PHE A 742 6.81 18.99 -61.81
N PHE A 743 5.79 19.65 -61.27
CA PHE A 743 5.76 20.07 -59.87
C PHE A 743 5.04 18.99 -59.08
N ALA A 744 5.66 18.47 -58.03
CA ALA A 744 5.06 17.44 -57.18
C ALA A 744 5.18 17.79 -55.70
N HIS A 745 4.12 17.55 -54.93
CA HIS A 745 4.10 17.74 -53.48
C HIS A 745 3.24 16.69 -52.79
N THR A 746 3.76 16.16 -51.68
CA THR A 746 3.03 15.27 -50.78
C THR A 746 2.57 16.06 -49.55
N PHE A 747 1.26 16.15 -49.34
CA PHE A 747 0.69 16.52 -48.04
C PHE A 747 0.66 15.28 -47.15
N SER A 748 1.67 15.13 -46.31
CA SER A 748 1.74 14.08 -45.29
C SER A 748 0.88 14.44 -44.08
N GLU A 749 0.18 13.45 -43.53
CA GLU A 749 -0.59 13.52 -42.28
C GLU A 749 -1.82 14.47 -42.24
N PRO A 750 -2.66 14.65 -43.30
CA PRO A 750 -4.04 15.11 -43.08
C PRO A 750 -4.77 14.20 -42.05
N PRO A 751 -5.53 14.74 -41.07
CA PRO A 751 -6.13 13.95 -40.00
C PRO A 751 -7.11 12.91 -40.55
N GLN A 752 -6.93 11.63 -40.23
CA GLN A 752 -7.92 10.65 -40.64
C GLN A 752 -9.28 10.93 -39.98
N GLY A 753 -10.37 10.84 -40.75
CA GLY A 753 -11.71 11.16 -40.27
C GLY A 753 -12.68 11.65 -41.34
N THR A 754 -13.91 11.96 -40.93
CA THR A 754 -14.93 12.47 -41.85
C THR A 754 -14.76 13.96 -42.07
N TYR A 755 -14.38 14.33 -43.28
CA TYR A 755 -14.30 15.73 -43.69
C TYR A 755 -15.66 16.26 -44.14
N ARG A 756 -15.99 17.48 -43.70
CA ARG A 756 -17.15 18.24 -44.21
C ARG A 756 -16.79 19.00 -45.49
N SER A 757 -15.53 19.42 -45.63
CA SER A 757 -14.99 20.03 -46.85
C SER A 757 -13.46 19.97 -46.85
N ALA A 758 -12.86 19.88 -48.03
CA ALA A 758 -11.42 20.09 -48.21
C ALA A 758 -11.16 20.85 -49.50
N SER A 759 -10.22 21.79 -49.47
CA SER A 759 -9.85 22.57 -50.65
C SER A 759 -8.33 22.67 -50.80
N LEU A 760 -7.83 22.42 -52.01
CA LEU A 760 -6.44 22.62 -52.37
C LEU A 760 -6.27 23.97 -53.08
N GLU A 761 -5.61 24.91 -52.42
CA GLU A 761 -5.23 26.21 -52.95
C GLU A 761 -3.88 26.10 -53.68
N ILE A 762 -3.83 26.47 -54.95
CA ILE A 762 -2.62 26.47 -55.77
C ILE A 762 -2.38 27.90 -56.23
N ARG A 763 -1.20 28.45 -55.93
CA ARG A 763 -0.77 29.77 -56.38
C ARG A 763 0.29 29.67 -57.44
N MET A 764 0.15 30.49 -58.48
CA MET A 764 1.11 30.61 -59.57
C MET A 764 2.20 31.66 -59.31
N LYS A 765 3.40 31.45 -59.85
CA LYS A 765 4.49 32.43 -59.90
C LYS A 765 4.05 33.64 -60.74
N PRO A 766 4.58 34.86 -60.50
CA PRO A 766 4.18 36.08 -61.19
C PRO A 766 4.24 36.06 -62.73
N ASN A 767 5.01 35.14 -63.33
CA ASN A 767 5.12 34.96 -64.78
C ASN A 767 4.71 33.55 -65.24
N GLY A 768 4.13 32.73 -64.35
CA GLY A 768 3.67 31.40 -64.67
C GLY A 768 2.40 31.44 -65.53
N ASP A 769 2.25 30.47 -66.41
CA ASP A 769 1.02 30.18 -67.14
C ASP A 769 0.73 28.67 -66.99
N LEU A 770 -0.54 28.30 -66.98
CA LEU A 770 -0.99 26.93 -67.12
C LEU A 770 -1.66 26.89 -68.49
N SER A 771 -0.93 26.35 -69.45
CA SER A 771 -1.35 26.24 -70.83
C SER A 771 -2.46 25.18 -70.98
N PHE A 772 -3.15 25.17 -72.12
CA PHE A 772 -4.31 24.28 -72.35
C PHE A 772 -3.95 22.78 -72.46
N ASN A 773 -2.68 22.41 -72.33
CA ASN A 773 -2.18 21.04 -72.46
C ASN A 773 -1.53 20.50 -71.17
N ASP A 774 -1.78 21.14 -70.02
CA ASP A 774 -1.21 20.74 -68.73
C ASP A 774 -2.17 19.83 -67.95
N VAL A 775 -1.62 18.85 -67.22
CA VAL A 775 -2.36 17.89 -66.39
C VAL A 775 -2.17 18.22 -64.92
N ILE A 776 -3.24 18.12 -64.14
CA ILE A 776 -3.16 18.04 -62.68
C ILE A 776 -3.63 16.66 -62.22
N GLU A 777 -2.90 16.09 -61.27
CA GLU A 777 -3.15 14.79 -60.69
C GLU A 777 -3.12 14.86 -59.17
N LEU A 778 -4.08 14.20 -58.53
CA LEU A 778 -4.24 14.05 -57.10
C LEU A 778 -4.30 12.55 -56.78
N SER A 779 -3.27 12.01 -56.15
CA SER A 779 -3.19 10.59 -55.81
C SER A 779 -2.97 10.38 -54.31
N PHE A 780 -3.27 9.18 -53.83
CA PHE A 780 -3.05 8.75 -52.45
C PHE A 780 -1.97 7.67 -52.43
N THR A 781 -0.95 7.88 -51.61
CA THR A 781 0.15 6.93 -51.42
C THR A 781 0.22 6.42 -49.98
N ASP A 782 0.96 5.34 -49.75
CA ASP A 782 1.28 4.89 -48.39
C ASP A 782 2.48 5.68 -47.81
N GLU A 783 2.83 5.40 -46.55
CA GLU A 783 4.00 5.97 -45.86
C GLU A 783 5.34 5.72 -46.59
N ASN A 784 5.38 4.72 -47.48
CA ASN A 784 6.54 4.35 -48.29
C ASN A 784 6.50 4.97 -49.70
N GLY A 785 5.42 5.65 -50.06
CA GLY A 785 5.20 6.29 -51.37
C GLY A 785 4.58 5.42 -52.45
N ASN A 786 4.09 4.23 -52.13
CA ASN A 786 3.43 3.38 -53.11
C ASN A 786 2.04 3.91 -53.41
N LEU A 787 1.66 3.98 -54.70
CA LEU A 787 0.32 4.41 -55.11
C LEU A 787 -0.73 3.43 -54.58
N ILE A 788 -1.64 3.95 -53.74
CA ILE A 788 -2.80 3.23 -53.24
C ILE A 788 -4.00 3.49 -54.14
N ASP A 789 -4.25 4.76 -54.48
CA ASP A 789 -5.39 5.20 -55.28
C ASP A 789 -5.00 6.41 -56.14
N LEU A 790 -5.38 6.38 -57.43
CA LEU A 790 -5.14 7.48 -58.35
C LEU A 790 -6.05 8.69 -58.07
N GLY A 791 -7.02 8.59 -57.16
CA GLY A 791 -7.81 9.72 -56.64
C GLY A 791 -8.56 10.48 -57.74
N TRP A 792 -7.89 11.42 -58.39
CA TRP A 792 -8.41 12.21 -59.51
C TRP A 792 -7.28 12.76 -60.40
N SER A 793 -7.47 12.78 -61.73
CA SER A 793 -6.58 13.48 -62.67
C SER A 793 -7.36 14.06 -63.85
N GLU A 794 -6.97 15.24 -64.34
CA GLU A 794 -7.61 15.89 -65.49
C GLU A 794 -6.65 16.82 -66.26
N ASP A 795 -6.90 16.94 -67.57
CA ASP A 795 -6.31 17.97 -68.44
C ASP A 795 -6.91 19.35 -68.12
N ILE A 796 -6.10 20.31 -67.69
CA ILE A 796 -6.50 21.68 -67.34
C ILE A 796 -7.25 22.36 -68.49
N GLY A 797 -6.88 22.09 -69.75
CA GLY A 797 -7.56 22.63 -70.92
C GLY A 797 -9.00 22.13 -71.11
N THR A 798 -9.33 20.94 -70.60
CA THR A 798 -10.68 20.36 -70.68
C THR A 798 -11.60 20.85 -69.56
N LEU A 799 -11.05 21.47 -68.53
CA LEU A 799 -11.79 22.08 -67.43
C LEU A 799 -12.46 23.42 -67.82
N ALA A 800 -12.13 23.99 -68.98
CA ALA A 800 -12.72 25.23 -69.47
C ALA A 800 -14.24 25.12 -69.68
N GLY A 801 -15.02 25.98 -69.01
CA GLY A 801 -16.48 26.01 -69.12
C GLY A 801 -17.25 25.15 -68.12
N THR A 802 -16.58 24.43 -67.22
CA THR A 802 -17.19 23.59 -66.16
C THR A 802 -17.59 24.37 -64.90
N GLY A 803 -17.52 25.71 -64.92
CA GLY A 803 -17.69 26.56 -63.73
C GLY A 803 -16.40 26.72 -62.91
N TRP A 804 -15.38 25.90 -63.21
CA TRP A 804 -14.01 26.08 -62.75
C TRP A 804 -13.28 27.06 -63.68
N ASN A 805 -12.87 28.22 -63.17
CA ASN A 805 -12.35 29.32 -63.99
C ASN A 805 -10.83 29.20 -64.24
N VAL A 806 -10.42 28.11 -64.89
CA VAL A 806 -9.04 27.85 -65.32
C VAL A 806 -8.60 28.73 -66.51
N SER A 807 -9.53 29.31 -67.26
CA SER A 807 -9.24 30.12 -68.46
C SER A 807 -8.61 31.50 -68.21
N ASN A 808 -8.26 31.83 -66.96
CA ASN A 808 -7.73 33.14 -66.56
C ASN A 808 -6.56 33.08 -65.56
N ILE A 809 -5.98 31.90 -65.32
CA ILE A 809 -4.92 31.75 -64.30
C ILE A 809 -3.58 32.26 -64.88
N GLY A 810 -3.44 33.57 -64.94
CA GLY A 810 -2.18 34.22 -65.30
C GLY A 810 -1.25 34.32 -64.10
N GLY A 811 0.01 34.64 -64.37
CA GLY A 811 1.05 34.69 -63.36
C GLY A 811 0.68 35.50 -62.11
N GLY A 812 0.88 34.90 -60.93
CA GLY A 812 0.62 35.48 -59.61
C GLY A 812 -0.78 35.24 -59.04
N GLN A 813 -1.68 34.59 -59.79
CA GLN A 813 -3.03 34.24 -59.33
C GLN A 813 -3.07 32.96 -58.47
N THR A 814 -4.17 32.79 -57.75
CA THR A 814 -4.46 31.62 -56.91
C THR A 814 -5.79 31.01 -57.35
N PHE A 815 -5.83 29.69 -57.49
CA PHE A 815 -7.05 28.94 -57.75
C PHE A 815 -7.22 27.82 -56.71
N ASN A 816 -8.46 27.45 -56.43
CA ASN A 816 -8.80 26.48 -55.39
C ASN A 816 -9.54 25.30 -56.00
N LEU A 817 -9.05 24.08 -55.74
CA LEU A 817 -9.75 22.85 -56.04
C LEU A 817 -10.60 22.47 -54.84
N ASP A 818 -11.91 22.32 -55.03
CA ASP A 818 -12.79 21.73 -54.03
C ASP A 818 -12.74 20.21 -54.15
N LEU A 819 -12.06 19.56 -53.20
CA LEU A 819 -11.83 18.11 -53.25
C LEU A 819 -13.11 17.30 -53.07
N SER A 820 -14.22 17.93 -52.67
CA SER A 820 -15.53 17.27 -52.60
C SER A 820 -16.29 17.26 -53.92
N ASN A 821 -15.81 18.04 -54.90
CA ASN A 821 -16.55 18.36 -56.12
C ASN A 821 -15.60 18.63 -57.31
N LEU A 822 -14.65 17.73 -57.54
CA LEU A 822 -13.67 17.83 -58.62
C LEU A 822 -14.31 17.47 -59.97
N PRO A 823 -14.17 18.28 -61.03
CA PRO A 823 -14.76 18.00 -62.34
C PRO A 823 -14.09 16.79 -63.00
N SER A 824 -14.85 15.91 -63.65
CA SER A 824 -14.28 14.84 -64.48
C SER A 824 -15.18 14.48 -65.66
N GLY A 825 -14.76 14.73 -66.89
CA GLY A 825 -15.51 14.34 -68.10
C GLY A 825 -17.00 14.77 -68.15
N GLY A 826 -17.37 15.86 -67.47
CA GLY A 826 -18.76 16.35 -67.36
C GLY A 826 -19.53 15.91 -66.10
N THR A 827 -18.92 15.17 -65.18
CA THR A 827 -19.43 14.83 -63.84
C THR A 827 -18.49 15.37 -62.75
N THR A 828 -18.68 14.96 -61.49
CA THR A 828 -17.89 15.39 -60.34
C THR A 828 -17.41 14.21 -59.49
N VAL A 829 -16.19 14.28 -58.96
CA VAL A 829 -15.53 13.30 -58.09
C VAL A 829 -15.37 13.90 -56.69
N ASN A 830 -15.65 13.10 -55.66
CA ASN A 830 -15.49 13.46 -54.26
C ASN A 830 -14.36 12.63 -53.65
N LEU A 831 -13.28 13.30 -53.23
CA LEU A 831 -12.10 12.70 -52.62
C LEU A 831 -12.06 12.81 -51.09
N LEU A 832 -13.09 13.39 -50.44
CA LEU A 832 -13.12 13.49 -48.98
C LEU A 832 -13.02 12.12 -48.27
N PRO A 833 -13.67 11.04 -48.74
CA PRO A 833 -13.53 9.71 -48.12
C PRO A 833 -12.09 9.19 -48.19
N GLN A 834 -11.46 9.28 -49.36
CA GLN A 834 -10.08 8.83 -49.58
C GLN A 834 -9.08 9.67 -48.78
N LEU A 835 -9.29 10.99 -48.71
CA LEU A 835 -8.48 11.89 -47.88
C LEU A 835 -8.60 11.53 -46.39
N GLY A 836 -9.80 11.16 -45.94
CA GLY A 836 -10.07 10.72 -44.57
C GLY A 836 -9.52 9.33 -44.24
N GLN A 837 -9.30 8.49 -45.25
CA GLN A 837 -8.84 7.12 -45.09
C GLN A 837 -7.32 6.98 -45.16
N TYR A 838 -6.67 7.64 -46.13
CA TYR A 838 -5.27 7.31 -46.45
C TYR A 838 -4.25 8.23 -45.78
N GLY A 839 -4.58 9.47 -45.44
CA GLY A 839 -3.66 10.33 -44.68
C GLY A 839 -2.41 10.81 -45.44
N PHE A 840 -2.31 10.59 -46.75
CA PHE A 840 -1.27 11.12 -47.64
C PHE A 840 -1.89 11.54 -48.97
N LEU A 841 -1.81 12.82 -49.32
CA LEU A 841 -2.28 13.35 -50.61
C LEU A 841 -1.10 13.86 -51.43
N ASP A 842 -0.80 13.16 -52.52
CA ASP A 842 0.14 13.59 -53.53
C ASP A 842 -0.54 14.45 -54.58
N VAL A 843 0.13 15.53 -54.95
CA VAL A 843 -0.31 16.46 -55.99
C VAL A 843 0.79 16.57 -57.02
N VAL A 844 0.47 16.32 -58.29
CA VAL A 844 1.37 16.50 -59.42
C VAL A 844 0.74 17.46 -60.43
N VAL A 845 1.53 18.43 -60.92
CA VAL A 845 1.12 19.38 -61.95
C VAL A 845 2.18 19.38 -63.07
N ALA A 846 1.75 19.12 -64.30
CA ALA A 846 2.59 19.26 -65.49
C ALA A 846 2.75 20.74 -65.88
N ASP A 847 3.95 21.11 -66.35
CA ASP A 847 4.49 22.47 -66.55
C ASP A 847 4.82 23.23 -65.24
N ASP A 848 5.93 22.79 -64.65
CA ASP A 848 6.40 23.16 -63.31
C ASP A 848 7.02 24.57 -63.19
N THR A 849 7.15 25.32 -64.29
CA THR A 849 7.74 26.67 -64.22
C THR A 849 6.81 27.69 -63.58
N SER A 850 5.56 27.31 -63.32
CA SER A 850 4.46 28.22 -63.08
C SER A 850 3.88 28.22 -61.65
N VAL A 851 4.20 27.26 -60.76
CA VAL A 851 3.64 27.16 -59.39
C VAL A 851 4.54 27.83 -58.32
N ASP A 852 4.01 28.77 -57.52
CA ASP A 852 4.69 29.47 -56.41
C ASP A 852 4.53 28.72 -55.08
N TYR A 853 3.30 28.28 -54.75
CA TYR A 853 3.05 27.39 -53.61
C TYR A 853 1.71 26.63 -53.76
N MET A 854 1.56 25.57 -52.97
CA MET A 854 0.28 24.88 -52.75
C MET A 854 -0.09 24.91 -51.27
N LYS A 855 -1.38 24.84 -50.96
CA LYS A 855 -1.89 24.86 -49.60
C LYS A 855 -3.18 24.06 -49.50
N LEU A 856 -3.18 23.04 -48.65
CA LEU A 856 -4.37 22.24 -48.37
C LEU A 856 -5.10 22.79 -47.15
N VAL A 857 -6.41 23.02 -47.28
CA VAL A 857 -7.30 23.42 -46.18
C VAL A 857 -8.35 22.34 -46.00
N VAL A 858 -8.35 21.70 -44.84
CA VAL A 858 -9.33 20.67 -44.48
C VAL A 858 -10.23 21.17 -43.34
N ARG A 859 -11.52 20.87 -43.45
CA ARG A 859 -12.51 21.11 -42.40
C ARG A 859 -13.25 19.82 -42.12
N GLY A 860 -13.01 19.22 -40.96
CA GLY A 860 -13.59 17.96 -40.54
C GLY A 860 -14.13 18.02 -39.11
N GLU A 861 -14.89 17.00 -38.74
CA GLU A 861 -15.17 16.70 -37.35
C GLU A 861 -14.43 15.42 -37.02
N SER A 862 -13.47 15.48 -36.09
CA SER A 862 -12.90 14.30 -35.48
C SER A 862 -13.74 14.00 -34.26
N ARG A 863 -14.86 13.33 -34.51
CA ARG A 863 -15.76 12.81 -33.51
C ARG A 863 -15.46 11.33 -33.35
N SER A 864 -15.13 10.92 -32.14
CA SER A 864 -14.86 9.51 -31.85
C SER A 864 -16.03 8.63 -32.29
N PRO A 865 -15.77 7.53 -33.02
CA PRO A 865 -16.79 6.56 -33.39
C PRO A 865 -17.36 5.79 -32.18
N ALA A 866 -16.76 5.91 -31.00
CA ALA A 866 -17.29 5.35 -29.76
C ALA A 866 -18.44 6.16 -29.14
N ILE A 867 -18.61 7.44 -29.53
CA ILE A 867 -19.61 8.34 -28.93
C ILE A 867 -21.02 7.98 -29.42
N ASP A 868 -21.95 7.77 -28.48
CA ASP A 868 -23.34 7.33 -28.64
C ASP A 868 -23.47 5.95 -29.33
N ALA A 869 -22.46 5.08 -29.21
CA ALA A 869 -22.35 3.85 -29.98
C ALA A 869 -22.41 2.55 -29.16
N ALA A 870 -22.54 2.60 -27.82
CA ALA A 870 -22.69 1.40 -27.00
C ALA A 870 -24.13 0.88 -26.96
N ASN A 871 -24.30 -0.35 -26.46
CA ASN A 871 -25.61 -0.98 -26.30
C ASN A 871 -26.51 -0.17 -25.35
N PRO A 872 -27.67 0.34 -25.80
CA PRO A 872 -28.57 1.13 -24.97
C PRO A 872 -29.39 0.30 -23.96
N ASN A 873 -29.21 -1.02 -23.90
CA ASN A 873 -29.95 -1.91 -22.98
C ASN A 873 -29.07 -2.63 -21.96
N ASP A 874 -27.75 -2.58 -22.11
CA ASP A 874 -26.80 -3.30 -21.26
C ASP A 874 -25.52 -2.49 -21.12
N PHE A 875 -25.42 -1.66 -20.07
CA PHE A 875 -24.29 -0.79 -19.77
C PHE A 875 -24.29 -0.42 -18.27
N PRO A 876 -23.13 -0.11 -17.66
CA PRO A 876 -23.06 0.37 -16.28
C PRO A 876 -23.79 1.71 -16.08
N ALA A 877 -24.35 1.95 -14.89
CA ALA A 877 -25.09 3.19 -14.60
C ALA A 877 -24.22 4.46 -14.72
N THR A 878 -22.91 4.34 -14.52
CA THR A 878 -21.92 5.41 -14.64
C THR A 878 -20.70 4.94 -15.42
N ASP A 879 -19.94 5.85 -16.02
CA ASP A 879 -18.60 5.59 -16.52
C ASP A 879 -17.58 5.43 -15.37
N GLN A 880 -16.31 5.16 -15.71
CA GLN A 880 -15.24 4.89 -14.73
C GLN A 880 -15.05 6.03 -13.72
N ARG A 881 -15.47 7.25 -14.07
CA ARG A 881 -15.31 8.47 -13.28
C ARG A 881 -16.51 8.76 -12.38
N GLY A 882 -17.57 7.95 -12.50
CA GLY A 882 -18.85 8.19 -11.85
C GLY A 882 -19.79 9.10 -12.64
N VAL A 883 -19.51 9.41 -13.91
CA VAL A 883 -20.42 10.21 -14.75
C VAL A 883 -21.61 9.34 -15.19
N PRO A 884 -22.87 9.75 -14.95
CA PRO A 884 -24.04 8.96 -15.34
C PRO A 884 -24.13 8.69 -16.84
N ARG A 885 -24.56 7.50 -17.23
CA ARG A 885 -24.79 7.15 -18.64
C ARG A 885 -26.31 7.09 -18.96
N PRO A 886 -26.77 7.55 -20.15
CA PRO A 886 -26.02 8.28 -21.16
C PRO A 886 -25.97 9.80 -20.89
N GLN A 887 -24.93 10.49 -21.37
CA GLN A 887 -24.87 11.96 -21.42
C GLN A 887 -25.31 12.51 -22.80
N GLY A 888 -25.37 11.66 -23.82
CA GLY A 888 -25.78 11.99 -25.18
C GLY A 888 -27.07 11.30 -25.64
N SER A 889 -27.11 10.94 -26.92
CA SER A 889 -28.21 10.19 -27.54
C SER A 889 -28.20 8.70 -27.16
N GLY A 890 -27.05 8.19 -26.73
CA GLY A 890 -26.83 6.84 -26.23
C GLY A 890 -25.59 6.77 -25.34
N PRO A 891 -25.31 5.63 -24.70
CA PRO A 891 -24.07 5.44 -23.97
C PRO A 891 -22.89 5.30 -24.94
N ASP A 892 -21.69 5.60 -24.46
CA ASP A 892 -20.46 5.47 -25.24
C ASP A 892 -19.78 4.11 -25.06
N ILE A 893 -19.08 3.64 -26.10
CA ILE A 893 -18.24 2.44 -26.04
C ILE A 893 -17.01 2.74 -25.17
N GLY A 894 -16.60 1.80 -24.32
CA GLY A 894 -15.41 1.90 -23.48
C GLY A 894 -15.69 2.50 -22.10
N ALA A 895 -14.63 2.78 -21.35
CA ALA A 895 -14.70 3.16 -19.93
C ALA A 895 -15.11 4.63 -19.67
N TYR A 896 -15.20 5.44 -20.72
CA TYR A 896 -15.43 6.88 -20.64
C TYR A 896 -16.76 7.27 -21.29
N GLU A 897 -17.52 8.15 -20.65
CA GLU A 897 -18.74 8.76 -21.21
C GLU A 897 -18.52 10.24 -21.53
N PHE A 898 -18.57 10.59 -22.80
CA PHE A 898 -18.48 11.93 -23.33
C PHE A 898 -19.67 12.78 -22.87
N LYS A 899 -19.38 13.93 -22.25
CA LYS A 899 -20.37 14.97 -21.95
C LYS A 899 -20.07 16.25 -22.73
N ALA A 900 -21.13 16.99 -23.07
CA ALA A 900 -20.99 18.31 -23.69
C ALA A 900 -20.18 19.24 -22.76
N GLY A 901 -19.06 19.79 -23.25
CA GLY A 901 -18.07 20.54 -22.46
C GLY A 901 -16.73 19.83 -22.27
N ASP A 902 -16.63 18.53 -22.63
CA ASP A 902 -15.34 17.83 -22.78
C ASP A 902 -14.63 18.22 -24.11
N ASP A 903 -15.27 19.06 -24.93
CA ASP A 903 -14.70 19.58 -26.16
C ASP A 903 -13.61 20.61 -25.84
N ASN A 904 -12.34 20.20 -25.96
CA ASN A 904 -11.20 21.11 -26.04
C ASN A 904 -11.34 22.02 -27.29
N THR A 905 -12.23 23.03 -27.23
CA THR A 905 -12.56 23.99 -28.29
C THR A 905 -11.56 25.15 -28.40
N GLY A 906 -10.38 25.01 -27.81
CA GLY A 906 -9.31 25.98 -27.99
C GLY A 906 -8.53 25.71 -29.27
N PRO A 907 -8.36 26.67 -30.20
CA PRO A 907 -7.24 26.61 -31.13
C PRO A 907 -5.96 26.61 -30.28
N ASP A 908 -5.07 25.65 -30.53
CA ASP A 908 -3.85 25.47 -29.76
C ASP A 908 -2.98 26.74 -29.80
N THR A 909 -3.02 27.52 -28.72
CA THR A 909 -2.12 28.66 -28.47
C THR A 909 -1.51 28.63 -27.07
N ARG A 910 -1.45 27.48 -26.37
CA ARG A 910 -0.79 27.44 -25.06
C ARG A 910 0.69 27.16 -25.20
N SER A 911 1.38 28.25 -25.55
CA SER A 911 2.74 28.56 -25.11
C SER A 911 3.01 28.08 -23.69
N ARG A 912 4.20 27.49 -23.50
CA ARG A 912 4.90 27.32 -22.22
C ARG A 912 4.54 28.40 -21.19
N THR A 913 3.88 27.99 -20.12
CA THR A 913 3.89 28.65 -18.80
C THR A 913 3.77 27.52 -17.77
N ARG A 914 4.92 27.00 -17.29
CA ARG A 914 5.38 27.16 -15.91
C ARG A 914 4.26 27.00 -14.87
N ASP A 915 4.40 25.91 -14.12
CA ASP A 915 3.90 25.73 -12.76
C ASP A 915 3.91 27.01 -11.93
N PRO A 916 2.98 27.07 -10.98
CA PRO A 916 3.30 27.58 -9.66
C PRO A 916 2.95 26.53 -8.59
N LEU A 917 3.97 25.78 -8.16
CA LEU A 917 4.11 25.40 -6.75
C LEU A 917 5.26 26.23 -6.17
N THR A 918 4.94 27.08 -5.20
CA THR A 918 5.78 27.65 -4.12
C THR A 918 4.78 28.19 -3.09
N GLU A 919 4.87 27.96 -1.78
CA GLU A 919 5.85 27.29 -0.93
C GLU A 919 5.28 27.18 0.51
N GLY A 920 5.69 26.15 1.26
CA GLY A 920 5.75 26.13 2.74
C GLY A 920 4.98 24.99 3.43
N GLY A 921 5.58 23.88 3.87
CA GLY A 921 7.01 23.56 3.92
C GLY A 921 7.34 22.15 4.41
N SER A 922 8.55 21.74 4.01
CA SER A 922 9.54 20.77 4.54
C SER A 922 9.17 19.30 4.80
N ASP A 923 9.94 18.28 4.42
CA ASP A 923 10.94 17.94 3.39
C ASP A 923 11.40 16.50 3.73
N MET A 924 11.44 15.60 2.74
CA MET A 924 12.46 14.55 2.49
C MET A 924 11.86 13.26 1.90
N ALA A 925 11.88 13.15 0.58
CA ALA A 925 11.91 11.85 -0.11
C ALA A 925 12.57 11.97 -1.50
N TYR A 926 13.70 11.28 -1.61
CA TYR A 926 14.30 10.62 -2.77
C TYR A 926 13.79 10.97 -4.18
N HIS A 927 14.64 11.63 -4.97
CA HIS A 927 14.54 11.70 -6.42
C HIS A 927 15.01 10.38 -7.08
N HIS A 928 14.12 9.72 -7.80
CA HIS A 928 14.43 8.74 -8.84
C HIS A 928 14.31 9.43 -10.21
N GLU A 929 15.42 9.59 -10.92
CA GLU A 929 15.43 9.86 -12.36
C GLU A 929 15.59 8.52 -13.10
N ALA A 930 14.56 8.09 -13.82
CA ALA A 930 14.63 7.01 -14.80
C ALA A 930 14.30 7.59 -16.18
N LEU A 931 15.35 7.85 -16.97
CA LEU A 931 15.26 8.18 -18.38
C LEU A 931 15.74 6.99 -19.20
N MET A 932 14.95 6.71 -20.24
CA MET A 932 15.02 5.56 -21.15
C MET A 932 16.36 5.40 -21.88
N TRP A 933 16.78 4.15 -22.06
CA TRP A 933 17.81 3.77 -23.03
C TRP A 933 17.17 3.30 -24.34
N ALA A 934 17.58 3.90 -25.45
CA ALA A 934 17.56 3.28 -26.77
C ALA A 934 18.98 3.35 -27.39
N SER A 935 19.53 2.16 -27.61
CA SER A 935 20.58 1.69 -28.54
C SER A 935 21.57 2.64 -29.26
N GLN A 936 22.86 2.39 -28.94
CA GLN A 936 24.07 2.19 -29.81
C GLN A 936 24.77 3.41 -30.46
N PRO A 937 26.06 3.29 -30.86
CA PRO A 937 27.26 2.82 -30.13
C PRO A 937 28.44 3.83 -30.28
N VAL A 938 29.55 3.72 -29.54
CA VAL A 938 30.95 3.98 -30.01
C VAL A 938 31.93 3.57 -28.91
N GLY A 939 33.00 2.87 -29.32
CA GLY A 939 34.06 2.37 -28.46
C GLY A 939 35.06 3.41 -27.93
N VAL A 940 35.66 3.00 -26.80
CA VAL A 940 37.11 2.95 -26.51
C VAL A 940 37.95 4.20 -26.81
N GLU A 941 38.44 4.84 -25.74
CA GLU A 941 39.86 5.09 -25.42
C GLU A 941 39.97 6.29 -24.45
N ILE A 942 40.82 6.37 -23.43
CA ILE A 942 41.72 5.47 -22.68
C ILE A 942 42.35 6.39 -21.58
N LEU A 943 42.92 5.80 -20.51
CA LEU A 943 44.01 6.31 -19.63
C LEU A 943 43.63 7.36 -18.55
N GLU A 944 44.06 7.28 -17.28
CA GLU A 944 45.02 6.43 -16.52
C GLU A 944 44.89 6.85 -15.03
N HIS A 945 44.90 6.00 -14.00
CA HIS A 945 46.06 5.46 -13.22
C HIS A 945 45.43 5.17 -11.81
N PHE A 946 45.59 4.06 -11.09
CA PHE A 946 46.77 3.28 -10.68
C PHE A 946 46.34 1.86 -10.27
N ASP A 947 47.08 0.85 -10.75
CA ASP A 947 47.19 -0.51 -10.19
C ASP A 947 48.32 -0.52 -9.14
N PRO A 948 48.50 -1.55 -8.28
CA PRO A 948 49.34 -2.67 -8.72
C PRO A 948 48.97 -4.08 -8.20
N MET A 949 49.01 -5.05 -9.14
CA MET A 949 49.82 -6.30 -9.10
C MET A 949 49.33 -7.49 -8.22
N MET A 950 49.41 -8.77 -8.60
CA MET A 950 50.09 -9.53 -9.67
C MET A 950 49.43 -10.92 -9.82
N GLY A 951 49.52 -11.57 -10.99
CA GLY A 951 49.46 -13.04 -11.05
C GLY A 951 49.13 -13.77 -12.36
N SER A 952 49.92 -13.55 -13.44
CA SER A 952 50.22 -14.50 -14.53
C SER A 952 49.10 -15.09 -15.43
N SER A 953 48.77 -14.40 -16.55
CA SER A 953 49.19 -14.63 -17.96
C SER A 953 49.49 -16.08 -18.49
N PRO A 954 49.47 -16.32 -19.82
CA PRO A 954 48.49 -17.17 -20.52
C PRO A 954 49.18 -18.20 -21.44
N LEU A 955 48.40 -19.01 -22.19
CA LEU A 955 48.88 -19.56 -23.46
C LEU A 955 47.70 -19.71 -24.44
N ASP A 956 47.83 -18.92 -25.49
CA ASP A 956 47.09 -18.85 -26.74
C ASP A 956 47.48 -20.04 -27.65
N LEU A 957 46.58 -20.43 -28.56
CA LEU A 957 46.84 -20.72 -29.99
C LEU A 957 45.69 -21.50 -30.64
N ASP A 958 45.10 -20.85 -31.64
CA ASP A 958 44.39 -21.43 -32.77
C ASP A 958 45.10 -22.64 -33.39
N SER A 959 44.33 -23.63 -33.85
CA SER A 959 44.45 -24.12 -35.24
C SER A 959 43.36 -25.13 -35.62
N ASP A 960 42.86 -24.92 -36.83
CA ASP A 960 42.05 -25.80 -37.67
C ASP A 960 42.46 -27.29 -37.67
N VAL A 961 41.49 -28.09 -38.14
CA VAL A 961 41.61 -29.33 -38.97
C VAL A 961 40.93 -30.57 -38.35
N ALA A 962 39.71 -30.77 -38.83
CA ALA A 962 39.18 -31.99 -39.46
C ALA A 962 38.73 -33.23 -38.66
N LEU A 963 37.54 -33.67 -39.11
CA LEU A 963 37.12 -35.03 -39.44
C LEU A 963 36.51 -35.94 -38.36
N ASP A 964 35.25 -36.26 -38.66
CA ASP A 964 34.66 -37.60 -38.71
C ASP A 964 34.12 -38.26 -37.42
N ASN A 965 32.79 -38.30 -37.43
CA ASN A 965 31.98 -39.53 -37.50
C ASN A 965 31.70 -40.35 -36.23
N VAL A 966 30.38 -40.42 -35.97
CA VAL A 966 29.58 -41.64 -35.72
C VAL A 966 29.64 -42.18 -34.29
N ASN A 967 28.68 -41.81 -33.44
CA ASN A 967 27.38 -42.49 -33.19
C ASN A 967 27.45 -43.38 -31.92
N PRO A 968 26.33 -43.89 -31.41
CA PRO A 968 25.64 -43.41 -30.20
C PRO A 968 25.66 -44.48 -29.10
N LEU A 969 24.96 -44.27 -27.98
CA LEU A 969 23.98 -45.22 -27.41
C LEU A 969 23.67 -44.95 -25.93
N ALA A 970 22.37 -44.86 -25.69
CA ALA A 970 21.60 -45.51 -24.63
C ALA A 970 21.70 -45.01 -23.17
N GLU A 971 20.58 -44.40 -22.78
CA GLU A 971 19.91 -44.36 -21.48
C GLU A 971 19.91 -45.68 -20.64
N PRO A 972 19.12 -45.80 -19.55
CA PRO A 972 19.08 -45.07 -18.27
C PRO A 972 19.12 -46.06 -17.07
N ALA A 973 19.21 -45.58 -15.82
CA ALA A 973 18.53 -46.19 -14.65
C ALA A 973 18.89 -45.47 -13.34
N GLY A 974 17.90 -44.74 -12.80
CA GLY A 974 17.25 -44.96 -11.49
C GLY A 974 18.03 -45.28 -10.19
N PRO A 975 17.44 -44.93 -9.04
CA PRO A 975 18.15 -44.47 -7.85
C PRO A 975 18.27 -45.56 -6.76
N ASN A 976 19.17 -45.34 -5.80
CA ASN A 976 19.09 -45.93 -4.47
C ASN A 976 19.80 -45.01 -3.46
N TYR A 977 19.00 -44.30 -2.65
CA TYR A 977 19.45 -43.68 -1.41
C TYR A 977 19.04 -44.57 -0.25
N ALA A 978 20.01 -44.99 0.56
CA ALA A 978 19.78 -45.46 1.91
C ALA A 978 21.01 -45.17 2.78
N MET A 979 20.79 -44.32 3.78
CA MET A 979 21.41 -44.24 5.12
C MET A 979 22.94 -44.24 5.27
N ALA A 980 23.48 -43.20 5.92
CA ALA A 980 24.05 -43.32 7.27
C ALA A 980 24.42 -41.94 7.85
N MET A 981 23.92 -41.65 9.05
CA MET A 981 24.46 -40.62 9.94
C MET A 981 25.80 -41.08 10.52
N SER A 982 26.75 -40.15 10.68
CA SER A 982 27.70 -40.19 11.81
C SER A 982 28.13 -38.78 12.21
N GLU A 983 28.06 -38.54 13.51
CA GLU A 983 28.36 -37.33 14.29
C GLU A 983 29.78 -36.77 14.09
N GLY A 984 29.93 -35.44 14.30
CA GLY A 984 31.23 -34.77 14.46
C GLY A 984 31.17 -33.24 14.36
N ASP A 985 30.66 -32.57 15.39
CA ASP A 985 30.77 -31.12 15.68
C ASP A 985 32.24 -30.69 15.97
N PRO A 986 32.58 -29.39 16.15
CA PRO A 986 32.10 -28.14 15.52
C PRO A 986 33.28 -27.21 15.13
N LEU A 987 33.08 -26.20 14.27
CA LEU A 987 33.78 -24.89 14.34
C LEU A 987 33.38 -23.92 13.21
N SER A 988 32.69 -22.86 13.64
CA SER A 988 32.85 -21.45 13.25
C SER A 988 32.49 -20.95 11.83
N ALA A 989 31.51 -20.04 11.87
CA ALA A 989 31.48 -18.71 11.27
C ALA A 989 30.80 -18.54 9.89
N MET A 990 29.53 -18.17 9.99
CA MET A 990 28.74 -17.43 9.02
C MET A 990 29.39 -16.09 8.65
N ALA A 991 29.33 -15.77 7.37
CA ALA A 991 29.03 -14.44 6.89
C ALA A 991 27.83 -14.59 5.95
N MET A 992 26.66 -14.12 6.39
CA MET A 992 25.59 -13.49 5.60
C MET A 992 24.47 -13.12 6.57
#